data_AF-A0A962BYW6-F1
#
_entry.id   AF-A0A962BYW6-F1
#
_cell.length_a   1.000
_cell.length_b   1.000
_cell.length_c   1.000
_cell.angle_alpha   90.00
_cell.angle_beta   90.00
_cell.angle_gamma   90.00
#
_symmetry.space_group_name_H-M   'P 1'
#
loop_
_entity.id
_entity.type
_entity.pdbx_description
1 polymer ?
#
loop_
_entity_poly.entity_id
_entity_poly.type
_entity_poly.pdbx_seq_one_letter_code
_entity_poly.pdbx_strand_id
1 'polypeptide(L)'
;QFADDTIGLALGYARLNNPGQGNKFESWGYDNGAIGGGQLYDYENDNTRDGLMATLQYKPNDEYEMVLDVYYSRFDRKENERGMEFGTTWGGATLVDRTDGSGGVATEASWTGVRPIVRNDFNGYEDRLTSIGWNHKWSFAEDWTFTADLGTSRGKRDERILELYSVLAEGMSDTATAHFNPDGYFDFDFGLDYSDPSILRLADPGGWGGDRAQAGYLKDFDIRDDINSYRFEFNRSIESSWLSDVRFGVNQTDRTKSRGSTENTLCVTSGCTDNVFAEVPSEYVSGMTELLGGTGIMNLDYDAILNSGVYTFLIKDHADIANKNWEVDETVRTYFVQADIDGSLGSVGVRGNVGVQVQDVDQTSYGFATFSGNPVGQLIEGGASYTDVLPSLNLSFELSNEQMLRFSAARQVARPRMDDMRASRDFGIDRSNQPPPGSGLSSPFWSGGGGNPDLRPWEANAFDLAYEKYFGGRGYFSVSYFYKDLRTYIYDQQLLVDYSGLPVPDGGDAPASNIGVYSSKANGEGGTLRGIEYSLSVPFDLMWEPLEGFGIQASYTENSTNIQPGGPGTDQPLPGFSKYTSNVTLYYERYGFSARASRRSRSAFLGSQQGFGGDLEQIYQQGEAVVDFQMGYAFQNGPLKDLSILFQVSNLTDEPFRTAYDGNEATPRQYFAYGRNYLLGISYRF
;
A
#
# COMPACT_ATOMS: atom_id res chain seq x y z
N GLN A 1 9.29 34.64 17.77
CA GLN A 1 8.36 35.02 18.86
C GLN A 1 8.15 36.52 18.79
N PHE A 2 6.93 36.97 19.08
CA PHE A 2 6.50 38.37 19.02
C PHE A 2 5.61 38.69 20.22
N ALA A 3 5.34 39.98 20.44
CA ALA A 3 4.44 40.48 21.49
C ALA A 3 4.76 39.90 22.88
N ASP A 4 5.99 40.12 23.35
CA ASP A 4 6.47 39.66 24.67
C ASP A 4 6.26 38.14 24.87
N ASP A 5 6.66 37.36 23.86
CA ASP A 5 6.58 35.89 23.81
C ASP A 5 5.16 35.29 23.86
N THR A 6 4.12 36.11 23.70
CA THR A 6 2.72 35.65 23.64
C THR A 6 2.30 35.16 22.25
N ILE A 7 3.05 35.49 21.20
CA ILE A 7 2.77 35.05 19.82
C ILE A 7 3.98 34.30 19.23
N GLY A 8 3.76 33.05 18.84
CA GLY A 8 4.69 32.22 18.08
C GLY A 8 4.25 32.10 16.62
N LEU A 9 5.19 32.20 15.68
CA LEU A 9 4.96 31.91 14.27
C LEU A 9 6.08 31.01 13.77
N ALA A 10 5.72 29.89 13.15
CA ALA A 10 6.63 29.03 12.42
C ALA A 10 6.13 28.87 10.97
N LEU A 11 7.05 28.99 10.01
CA LEU A 11 6.79 28.78 8.59
C LEU A 11 7.82 27.77 8.08
N GLY A 12 7.39 26.86 7.22
CA GLY A 12 8.26 25.85 6.65
C GLY A 12 7.90 25.58 5.19
N TYR A 13 8.94 25.37 4.39
CA TYR A 13 8.84 24.89 3.02
C TYR A 13 9.81 23.73 2.83
N ALA A 14 9.35 22.67 2.19
CA ALA A 14 10.18 21.52 1.84
C ALA A 14 9.93 21.12 0.39
N ARG A 15 11.00 20.85 -0.35
CA ARG A 15 10.95 20.27 -1.69
C ARG A 15 11.71 18.95 -1.73
N LEU A 16 11.09 17.92 -2.27
CA LEU A 16 11.72 16.65 -2.62
C LEU A 16 11.71 16.51 -4.14
N ASN A 17 12.84 16.05 -4.69
CA ASN A 17 12.94 15.54 -6.05
C ASN A 17 13.69 14.20 -5.95
N ASN A 18 13.03 13.11 -6.33
CA ASN A 18 13.53 11.75 -6.20
C ASN A 18 13.25 10.96 -7.48
N PRO A 19 14.07 11.17 -8.54
CA PRO A 19 13.95 10.38 -9.76
C PRO A 19 14.51 8.98 -9.53
N GLY A 20 13.97 8.01 -10.25
CA GLY A 20 14.37 6.61 -10.17
C GLY A 20 14.26 5.94 -11.54
N GLN A 21 15.06 4.91 -11.73
CA GLN A 21 15.02 4.05 -12.91
C GLN A 21 15.21 2.61 -12.47
N GLY A 22 14.63 1.66 -13.19
CA GLY A 22 14.81 0.25 -12.89
C GLY A 22 14.21 -0.65 -13.94
N ASN A 23 14.41 -1.94 -13.74
CA ASN A 23 13.90 -2.98 -14.64
C ASN A 23 12.99 -3.92 -13.88
N LYS A 24 11.99 -4.44 -14.60
CA LYS A 24 10.99 -5.39 -14.12
C LYS A 24 10.95 -6.60 -15.04
N PHE A 25 10.92 -7.78 -14.42
CA PHE A 25 10.51 -9.03 -15.04
C PHE A 25 9.29 -9.58 -14.31
N GLU A 26 8.32 -10.11 -15.06
CA GLU A 26 7.19 -10.86 -14.51
C GLU A 26 6.86 -12.07 -15.39
N SER A 27 6.77 -13.27 -14.82
CA SER A 27 6.28 -14.46 -15.52
C SER A 27 4.78 -14.64 -15.30
N TRP A 28 4.08 -15.15 -16.31
CA TRP A 28 2.66 -15.53 -16.18
C TRP A 28 2.47 -16.91 -15.54
N GLY A 29 3.55 -17.70 -15.51
CA GLY A 29 3.61 -19.05 -14.97
C GLY A 29 4.39 -20.00 -15.88
N TYR A 30 4.23 -21.30 -15.66
CA TYR A 30 5.06 -22.33 -16.28
C TYR A 30 4.20 -23.44 -16.88
N ASP A 31 4.43 -23.78 -18.15
CA ASP A 31 3.85 -24.91 -18.84
C ASP A 31 4.82 -26.10 -18.83
N ASN A 32 4.45 -27.16 -18.12
CA ASN A 32 5.28 -28.35 -17.93
C ASN A 32 6.72 -28.02 -17.47
N GLY A 33 6.91 -26.91 -16.76
CA GLY A 33 8.21 -26.44 -16.26
C GLY A 33 8.96 -25.45 -17.16
N ALA A 34 8.50 -25.16 -18.38
CA ALA A 34 9.04 -24.04 -19.17
C ALA A 34 8.17 -22.80 -18.96
N ILE A 35 8.75 -21.58 -18.97
CA ILE A 35 7.94 -20.35 -18.80
C ILE A 35 6.88 -20.27 -19.90
N GLY A 36 5.63 -19.96 -19.54
CA GLY A 36 4.47 -19.90 -20.46
C GLY A 36 4.29 -18.55 -21.15
N GLY A 37 4.99 -17.52 -20.66
CA GLY A 37 4.94 -16.14 -21.11
C GLY A 37 5.31 -15.20 -19.97
N GLY A 38 5.38 -13.91 -20.26
CA GLY A 38 5.74 -12.92 -19.27
C GLY A 38 5.77 -11.49 -19.80
N GLN A 39 6.37 -10.64 -18.99
CA GLN A 39 6.51 -9.22 -19.21
C GLN A 39 7.94 -8.78 -18.86
N LEU A 40 8.48 -7.88 -19.67
CA LEU A 40 9.76 -7.24 -19.43
C LEU A 40 9.57 -5.74 -19.63
N TYR A 41 9.95 -4.94 -18.63
CA TYR A 41 9.80 -3.49 -18.67
C TYR A 41 11.03 -2.79 -18.07
N ASP A 42 11.41 -1.70 -18.70
CA ASP A 42 12.17 -0.61 -18.09
C ASP A 42 11.16 0.42 -17.59
N TYR A 43 11.41 0.97 -16.39
CA TYR A 43 10.59 2.03 -15.83
C TYR A 43 11.45 3.21 -15.39
N GLU A 44 10.98 4.41 -15.71
CA GLU A 44 11.58 5.69 -15.36
C GLU A 44 10.55 6.49 -14.58
N ASN A 45 10.88 6.89 -13.35
CA ASN A 45 10.00 7.69 -12.52
C ASN A 45 10.63 9.03 -12.11
N ASP A 46 9.79 10.06 -12.08
CA ASP A 46 10.09 11.38 -11.52
C ASP A 46 9.04 11.68 -10.44
N ASN A 47 9.51 11.76 -9.19
CA ASN A 47 8.69 12.02 -8.03
C ASN A 47 9.09 13.35 -7.40
N THR A 48 8.16 14.31 -7.40
CA THR A 48 8.37 15.61 -6.76
C THR A 48 7.36 15.89 -5.67
N ARG A 49 7.79 16.46 -4.55
CA ARG A 49 6.91 16.88 -3.45
C ARG A 49 7.23 18.30 -3.03
N ASP A 50 6.24 19.16 -3.00
CA ASP A 50 6.31 20.46 -2.36
C ASP A 50 5.40 20.45 -1.12
N GLY A 51 5.94 20.85 0.04
CA GLY A 51 5.22 20.95 1.30
C GLY A 51 5.36 22.34 1.90
N LEU A 52 4.24 22.90 2.36
CA LEU A 52 4.16 24.17 3.06
C LEU A 52 3.51 23.95 4.42
N MET A 53 4.12 24.48 5.47
CA MET A 53 3.53 24.51 6.81
C MET A 53 3.54 25.93 7.37
N ALA A 54 2.50 26.25 8.12
CA ALA A 54 2.42 27.44 8.95
C ALA A 54 1.76 27.09 10.28
N THR A 55 2.40 27.50 11.38
CA THR A 55 1.86 27.34 12.74
C THR A 55 1.82 28.71 13.40
N LEU A 56 0.64 29.11 13.87
CA LEU A 56 0.44 30.28 14.71
C LEU A 56 0.10 29.82 16.12
N GLN A 57 0.92 30.21 17.09
CA GLN A 57 0.65 29.99 18.51
C GLN A 57 0.28 31.32 19.15
N TYR A 58 -0.78 31.32 19.96
CA TYR A 58 -1.16 32.43 20.81
C TYR A 58 -1.29 31.95 22.26
N LYS A 59 -0.44 32.47 23.13
CA LYS A 59 -0.40 32.15 24.56
C LYS A 59 -0.31 33.45 25.38
N PRO A 60 -1.44 34.12 25.64
CA PRO A 60 -1.46 35.40 26.34
C PRO A 60 -1.13 35.31 27.84
N ASN A 61 -1.29 34.13 28.44
CA ASN A 61 -1.03 33.85 29.85
C ASN A 61 -0.79 32.33 30.06
N ASP A 62 -0.63 31.90 31.30
CA ASP A 62 -0.41 30.48 31.64
C ASP A 62 -1.71 29.64 31.63
N GLU A 63 -2.87 30.28 31.57
CA GLU A 63 -4.18 29.61 31.60
C GLU A 63 -4.67 29.24 30.20
N TYR A 64 -4.34 30.01 29.18
CA TYR A 64 -4.87 29.82 27.83
C TYR A 64 -3.78 29.74 26.77
N GLU A 65 -3.90 28.73 25.92
CA GLU A 65 -3.06 28.53 24.74
C GLU A 65 -3.93 28.14 23.55
N MET A 66 -3.60 28.69 22.39
CA MET A 66 -4.19 28.33 21.11
C MET A 66 -3.10 28.09 20.07
N VAL A 67 -3.28 27.05 19.27
CA VAL A 67 -2.40 26.72 18.15
C VAL A 67 -3.27 26.52 16.91
N LEU A 68 -2.94 27.23 15.83
CA LEU A 68 -3.51 27.05 14.51
C LEU A 68 -2.41 26.53 13.58
N ASP A 69 -2.60 25.32 13.09
CA ASP A 69 -1.73 24.64 12.14
C ASP A 69 -2.38 24.62 10.76
N VAL A 70 -1.60 24.97 9.74
CA VAL A 70 -1.98 24.86 8.33
C VAL A 70 -0.89 24.11 7.61
N TYR A 71 -1.28 23.04 6.91
CA TYR A 71 -0.39 22.25 6.08
C TYR A 71 -0.96 22.12 4.67
N TYR A 72 -0.12 22.32 3.67
CA TYR A 72 -0.43 22.05 2.28
C TYR A 72 0.69 21.21 1.68
N SER A 73 0.35 20.19 0.91
CA SER A 73 1.32 19.49 0.08
C SER A 73 0.79 19.16 -1.29
N ARG A 74 1.68 19.25 -2.27
CA ARG A 74 1.49 18.74 -3.63
C ARG A 74 2.53 17.68 -3.89
N PHE A 75 2.11 16.53 -4.40
CA PHE A 75 3.00 15.47 -4.85
C PHE A 75 2.66 15.11 -6.29
N ASP A 76 3.66 15.18 -7.17
CA ASP A 76 3.52 14.83 -8.58
C ASP A 76 4.41 13.61 -8.85
N ARG A 77 3.80 12.52 -9.32
CA ARG A 77 4.51 11.36 -9.87
C ARG A 77 4.28 11.27 -11.37
N LYS A 78 5.36 11.05 -12.10
CA LYS A 78 5.36 10.62 -13.49
C LYS A 78 6.14 9.32 -13.58
N GLU A 79 5.55 8.29 -14.16
CA GLU A 79 6.23 7.02 -14.41
C GLU A 79 5.98 6.61 -15.85
N ASN A 80 7.07 6.42 -16.60
CA ASN A 80 7.04 5.88 -17.94
C ASN A 80 7.48 4.43 -17.86
N GLU A 81 6.71 3.50 -18.43
CA GLU A 81 7.07 2.10 -18.56
C GLU A 81 7.19 1.75 -20.05
N ARG A 82 8.35 1.21 -20.43
CA ARG A 82 8.67 0.84 -21.81
C ARG A 82 9.08 -0.61 -21.82
N GLY A 83 8.41 -1.43 -22.60
CA GLY A 83 8.62 -2.86 -22.50
C GLY A 83 7.81 -3.68 -23.47
N MET A 84 7.57 -4.92 -23.09
CA MET A 84 6.74 -5.83 -23.85
C MET A 84 6.06 -6.86 -22.97
N GLU A 85 4.93 -7.34 -23.47
CA GLU A 85 4.25 -8.53 -23.01
C GLU A 85 4.36 -9.61 -24.08
N PHE A 86 4.61 -10.86 -23.71
CA PHE A 86 4.78 -11.94 -24.67
C PHE A 86 4.31 -13.28 -24.11
N GLY A 87 3.56 -14.01 -24.92
CA GLY A 87 3.28 -15.42 -24.67
C GLY A 87 4.32 -16.30 -25.37
N THR A 88 4.84 -17.30 -24.66
CA THR A 88 5.60 -18.38 -25.27
C THR A 88 4.60 -19.48 -25.66
N THR A 89 4.58 -20.63 -24.99
CA THR A 89 3.64 -21.72 -25.26
C THR A 89 2.18 -21.27 -25.09
N TRP A 90 1.87 -20.42 -24.10
CA TRP A 90 0.51 -19.90 -23.92
C TRP A 90 0.12 -18.84 -24.94
N GLY A 91 1.11 -18.22 -25.60
CA GLY A 91 0.91 -17.36 -26.77
C GLY A 91 0.77 -18.14 -28.09
N GLY A 92 0.80 -19.48 -28.04
CA GLY A 92 0.78 -20.34 -29.23
C GLY A 92 2.14 -20.51 -29.92
N ALA A 93 3.24 -20.05 -29.31
CA ALA A 93 4.58 -20.30 -29.80
C ALA A 93 4.96 -21.78 -29.62
N THR A 94 5.83 -22.30 -30.50
CA THR A 94 6.29 -23.69 -30.46
C THR A 94 7.62 -23.77 -29.73
N LEU A 95 7.68 -24.51 -28.61
CA LEU A 95 8.91 -24.86 -27.91
C LEU A 95 9.77 -25.76 -28.82
N VAL A 96 11.00 -25.35 -29.10
CA VAL A 96 11.92 -26.05 -30.02
C VAL A 96 13.15 -26.64 -29.34
N ASP A 97 13.57 -26.08 -28.20
CA ASP A 97 14.67 -26.61 -27.39
C ASP A 97 14.46 -26.31 -25.91
N ARG A 98 15.00 -27.16 -25.02
CA ARG A 98 14.83 -27.06 -23.58
C ARG A 98 15.92 -27.80 -22.80
N THR A 99 16.46 -27.13 -21.79
CA THR A 99 17.33 -27.70 -20.77
C THR A 99 16.71 -27.51 -19.40
N ASP A 100 16.54 -28.61 -18.66
CA ASP A 100 15.95 -28.61 -17.33
C ASP A 100 16.98 -28.51 -16.21
N GLY A 101 16.66 -27.72 -15.20
CA GLY A 101 17.30 -27.73 -13.90
C GLY A 101 16.68 -28.75 -12.94
N SER A 102 16.98 -28.58 -11.66
CA SER A 102 16.38 -29.37 -10.59
C SER A 102 14.85 -29.20 -10.53
N GLY A 103 14.12 -30.30 -10.38
CA GLY A 103 12.66 -30.25 -10.20
C GLY A 103 11.84 -30.16 -11.50
N GLY A 104 12.49 -30.28 -12.67
CA GLY A 104 11.81 -30.28 -13.97
C GLY A 104 11.38 -28.90 -14.44
N VAL A 105 11.97 -27.83 -13.90
CA VAL A 105 11.81 -26.45 -14.38
C VAL A 105 12.96 -26.14 -15.33
N ALA A 106 12.64 -25.57 -16.50
CA ALA A 106 13.62 -25.24 -17.53
C ALA A 106 14.54 -24.12 -17.03
N THR A 107 15.85 -24.35 -17.06
CA THR A 107 16.85 -23.28 -16.90
C THR A 107 17.16 -22.60 -18.22
N GLU A 108 16.89 -23.28 -19.33
CA GLU A 108 16.93 -22.71 -20.67
C GLU A 108 15.81 -23.30 -21.52
N ALA A 109 15.15 -22.47 -22.31
CA ALA A 109 14.13 -22.92 -23.25
C ALA A 109 14.02 -21.94 -24.44
N SER A 110 13.81 -22.49 -25.63
CA SER A 110 13.75 -21.72 -26.88
C SER A 110 12.41 -21.94 -27.59
N TRP A 111 11.81 -20.87 -28.10
CA TRP A 111 10.56 -20.90 -28.85
C TRP A 111 10.71 -20.27 -30.24
N THR A 112 9.86 -20.73 -31.15
CA THR A 112 9.62 -20.09 -32.46
C THR A 112 8.15 -19.69 -32.55
N GLY A 113 7.85 -18.62 -33.28
CA GLY A 113 6.47 -18.15 -33.47
C GLY A 113 5.97 -17.26 -32.33
N VAL A 114 6.87 -16.66 -31.56
CA VAL A 114 6.54 -15.72 -30.48
C VAL A 114 6.01 -14.42 -31.09
N ARG A 115 4.97 -13.82 -30.50
CA ARG A 115 4.38 -12.57 -30.98
C ARG A 115 4.26 -11.58 -29.83
N PRO A 116 5.34 -10.84 -29.50
CA PRO A 116 5.29 -9.86 -28.43
C PRO A 116 4.39 -8.69 -28.77
N ILE A 117 3.95 -8.03 -27.72
CA ILE A 117 3.20 -6.79 -27.72
C ILE A 117 4.12 -5.77 -27.07
N VAL A 118 4.66 -4.87 -27.88
CA VAL A 118 5.47 -3.76 -27.40
C VAL A 118 4.56 -2.74 -26.73
N ARG A 119 4.95 -2.33 -25.53
CA ARG A 119 4.16 -1.53 -24.59
C ARG A 119 4.90 -0.25 -24.25
N ASN A 120 4.15 0.84 -24.27
CA ASN A 120 4.62 2.19 -24.03
C ASN A 120 3.57 2.85 -23.12
N ASP A 121 3.76 2.69 -21.83
CA ASP A 121 2.76 2.96 -20.81
C ASP A 121 3.18 4.16 -19.96
N PHE A 122 2.19 4.91 -19.47
CA PHE A 122 2.41 6.05 -18.58
C PHE A 122 1.48 5.99 -17.37
N ASN A 123 2.09 5.98 -16.18
CA ASN A 123 1.42 5.90 -14.89
C ASN A 123 1.74 7.17 -14.09
N GLY A 124 0.84 8.15 -14.12
CA GLY A 124 1.04 9.45 -13.48
C GLY A 124 -0.06 9.80 -12.50
N TYR A 125 0.26 10.52 -11.43
CA TYR A 125 -0.75 11.15 -10.59
C TYR A 125 -0.27 12.45 -9.94
N GLU A 126 -1.23 13.34 -9.70
CA GLU A 126 -1.05 14.54 -8.88
C GLU A 126 -1.92 14.44 -7.62
N ASP A 127 -1.27 14.47 -6.46
CA ASP A 127 -1.90 14.53 -5.15
C ASP A 127 -1.83 15.93 -4.57
N ARG A 128 -2.95 16.40 -4.04
CA ARG A 128 -3.04 17.64 -3.27
C ARG A 128 -3.67 17.34 -1.92
N LEU A 129 -3.00 17.76 -0.85
CA LEU A 129 -3.51 17.64 0.51
C LEU A 129 -3.49 19.01 1.16
N THR A 130 -4.61 19.42 1.74
CA THR A 130 -4.70 20.59 2.62
C THR A 130 -5.25 20.13 3.96
N SER A 131 -4.59 20.50 5.06
CA SER A 131 -5.03 20.22 6.41
C SER A 131 -4.95 21.47 7.28
N ILE A 132 -5.98 21.70 8.08
CA ILE A 132 -6.05 22.79 9.05
C ILE A 132 -6.43 22.17 10.40
N GLY A 133 -5.61 22.43 11.41
CA GLY A 133 -5.85 22.06 12.80
C GLY A 133 -5.95 23.29 13.68
N TRP A 134 -6.92 23.34 14.58
CA TRP A 134 -7.13 24.45 15.51
C TRP A 134 -7.35 23.90 16.92
N ASN A 135 -6.30 24.01 17.73
CA ASN A 135 -6.24 23.52 19.08
C ASN A 135 -6.40 24.66 20.09
N HIS A 136 -7.20 24.42 21.11
CA HIS A 136 -7.36 25.27 22.28
C HIS A 136 -7.09 24.46 23.53
N LYS A 137 -6.32 25.04 24.45
CA LYS A 137 -6.12 24.53 25.79
C LYS A 137 -6.42 25.62 26.79
N TRP A 138 -7.29 25.32 27.75
CA TRP A 138 -7.66 26.24 28.82
C TRP A 138 -7.57 25.54 30.17
N SER A 139 -6.62 25.96 31.00
CA SER A 139 -6.49 25.57 32.40
C SER A 139 -7.30 26.52 33.28
N PHE A 140 -8.13 25.99 34.18
CA PHE A 140 -8.96 26.78 35.09
C PHE A 140 -9.20 26.05 36.41
N ALA A 141 -9.67 26.79 37.42
CA ALA A 141 -10.00 26.25 38.75
C ALA A 141 -8.85 25.44 39.41
N GLU A 142 -7.59 25.77 39.11
CA GLU A 142 -6.35 25.14 39.60
C GLU A 142 -6.11 23.68 39.16
N ASP A 143 -7.14 22.84 39.08
CA ASP A 143 -7.04 21.40 38.82
C ASP A 143 -7.69 20.95 37.50
N TRP A 144 -8.30 21.85 36.72
CA TRP A 144 -8.95 21.50 35.45
C TRP A 144 -8.20 22.00 34.22
N THR A 145 -8.26 21.20 33.16
CA THR A 145 -7.89 21.62 31.81
C THR A 145 -9.00 21.19 30.84
N PHE A 146 -9.47 22.13 30.03
CA PHE A 146 -10.32 21.86 28.87
C PHE A 146 -9.50 21.95 27.59
N THR A 147 -9.64 20.97 26.72
CA THR A 147 -9.03 20.95 25.39
C THR A 147 -10.12 20.86 24.33
N ALA A 148 -10.08 21.75 23.33
CA ALA A 148 -10.85 21.63 22.11
C ALA A 148 -9.88 21.49 20.93
N ASP A 149 -10.05 20.45 20.11
CA ASP A 149 -9.22 20.19 18.94
C ASP A 149 -10.12 20.00 17.73
N LEU A 150 -10.04 20.94 16.79
CA LEU A 150 -10.89 21.03 15.62
C LEU A 150 -10.01 20.88 14.38
N GLY A 151 -10.39 20.03 13.45
CA GLY A 151 -9.59 19.72 12.28
C GLY A 151 -10.42 19.54 11.02
N THR A 152 -9.85 19.94 9.88
CA THR A 152 -10.37 19.58 8.57
C THR A 152 -9.21 19.25 7.63
N SER A 153 -9.37 18.21 6.83
CA SER A 153 -8.40 17.77 5.84
C SER A 153 -9.09 17.39 4.56
N ARG A 154 -8.54 17.83 3.43
CA ARG A 154 -9.00 17.49 2.07
C ARG A 154 -7.85 16.98 1.24
N GLY A 155 -7.98 15.74 0.79
CA GLY A 155 -7.11 15.11 -0.21
C GLY A 155 -7.81 15.03 -1.56
N LYS A 156 -7.08 15.33 -2.64
CA LYS A 156 -7.50 15.05 -4.01
C LYS A 156 -6.36 14.39 -4.78
N ARG A 157 -6.63 13.29 -5.46
CA ARG A 157 -5.76 12.65 -6.44
C ARG A 157 -6.39 12.72 -7.82
N ASP A 158 -5.65 13.24 -8.78
CA ASP A 158 -5.93 13.13 -10.21
C ASP A 158 -4.91 12.12 -10.78
N GLU A 159 -5.36 10.93 -11.19
CA GLU A 159 -4.50 9.83 -11.65
C GLU A 159 -4.81 9.45 -13.10
N ARG A 160 -3.77 9.17 -13.88
CA ARG A 160 -3.83 8.73 -15.26
C ARG A 160 -2.96 7.50 -15.48
N ILE A 161 -3.56 6.45 -16.03
CA ILE A 161 -2.88 5.26 -16.53
C ILE A 161 -3.14 5.19 -18.04
N LEU A 162 -2.09 5.29 -18.83
CA LEU A 162 -2.10 5.21 -20.28
C LEU A 162 -1.34 3.95 -20.70
N GLU A 163 -1.89 3.27 -21.69
CA GLU A 163 -1.28 2.10 -22.30
C GLU A 163 -1.28 2.27 -23.82
N LEU A 164 -0.13 2.13 -24.47
CA LEU A 164 -0.03 2.17 -25.94
C LEU A 164 0.50 0.83 -26.45
N TYR A 165 -0.21 0.27 -27.44
CA TYR A 165 0.09 -1.07 -27.95
C TYR A 165 0.71 -1.00 -29.34
N SER A 166 1.79 -1.74 -29.53
CA SER A 166 2.39 -2.01 -30.83
C SER A 166 2.64 -3.50 -30.99
N VAL A 167 2.19 -4.06 -32.11
CA VAL A 167 2.34 -5.48 -32.43
C VAL A 167 3.23 -5.66 -33.65
N LEU A 168 3.78 -6.85 -33.83
CA LEU A 168 4.50 -7.18 -35.06
C LEU A 168 3.59 -7.03 -36.30
N ALA A 169 4.19 -6.58 -37.40
CA ALA A 169 3.50 -6.49 -38.69
C ALA A 169 2.93 -7.86 -39.13
N GLU A 170 1.88 -7.83 -39.94
CA GLU A 170 1.15 -9.03 -40.33
C GLU A 170 2.09 -10.08 -40.97
N GLY A 171 1.96 -11.32 -40.51
CA GLY A 171 2.77 -12.46 -40.97
C GLY A 171 4.15 -12.58 -40.33
N MET A 172 4.56 -11.63 -39.47
CA MET A 172 5.80 -11.72 -38.70
C MET A 172 5.60 -12.47 -37.38
N SER A 173 6.67 -13.11 -36.91
CA SER A 173 6.81 -13.71 -35.59
C SER A 173 8.29 -13.80 -35.25
N ASP A 174 8.61 -13.90 -33.97
CA ASP A 174 9.96 -13.94 -33.46
C ASP A 174 10.35 -15.34 -32.92
N THR A 175 11.64 -15.49 -32.65
CA THR A 175 12.22 -16.48 -31.75
C THR A 175 12.52 -15.84 -30.40
N ALA A 176 12.36 -16.60 -29.32
CA ALA A 176 12.79 -16.17 -28.00
C ALA A 176 13.49 -17.32 -27.28
N THR A 177 14.61 -17.03 -26.63
CA THR A 177 15.29 -17.98 -25.73
C THR A 177 15.33 -17.40 -24.33
N ALA A 178 14.77 -18.13 -23.37
CA ALA A 178 14.80 -17.77 -21.96
C ALA A 178 16.01 -18.42 -21.29
N HIS A 179 16.77 -17.65 -20.50
CA HIS A 179 17.88 -18.12 -19.68
C HIS A 179 17.62 -17.80 -18.21
N PHE A 180 17.61 -18.82 -17.34
CA PHE A 180 17.41 -18.62 -15.91
C PHE A 180 18.61 -17.90 -15.30
N ASN A 181 18.34 -16.76 -14.69
CA ASN A 181 19.32 -15.98 -13.96
C ASN A 181 19.32 -16.41 -12.48
N PRO A 182 20.49 -16.71 -11.87
CA PRO A 182 20.59 -17.08 -10.45
C PRO A 182 20.04 -16.06 -9.47
N ASP A 183 19.89 -14.80 -9.87
CA ASP A 183 19.27 -13.76 -9.03
C ASP A 183 17.76 -13.96 -8.87
N GLY A 184 17.13 -14.84 -9.67
CA GLY A 184 15.73 -15.23 -9.55
C GLY A 184 14.82 -14.57 -10.58
N TYR A 185 15.23 -14.58 -11.84
CA TYR A 185 14.42 -14.15 -13.00
C TYR A 185 14.88 -14.87 -14.27
N PHE A 186 14.27 -14.57 -15.42
CA PHE A 186 14.73 -15.05 -16.72
C PHE A 186 15.17 -13.88 -17.60
N ASP A 187 16.38 -13.96 -18.14
CA ASP A 187 16.82 -13.13 -19.26
C ASP A 187 16.23 -13.71 -20.56
N PHE A 188 15.94 -12.85 -21.55
CA PHE A 188 15.39 -13.26 -22.84
C PHE A 188 16.21 -12.73 -24.00
N ASP A 189 16.61 -13.65 -24.88
CA ASP A 189 17.21 -13.36 -26.16
C ASP A 189 16.14 -13.43 -27.25
N PHE A 190 15.67 -12.28 -27.72
CA PHE A 190 14.74 -12.17 -28.84
C PHE A 190 15.49 -12.06 -30.18
N GLY A 191 14.88 -12.57 -31.25
CA GLY A 191 15.49 -12.57 -32.59
C GLY A 191 15.27 -11.29 -33.39
N LEU A 192 14.29 -10.46 -33.00
CA LEU A 192 13.95 -9.19 -33.63
C LEU A 192 14.38 -7.98 -32.78
N ASP A 193 14.58 -6.85 -33.45
CA ASP A 193 14.87 -5.56 -32.83
C ASP A 193 13.60 -4.71 -32.72
N TYR A 194 13.02 -4.63 -31.51
CA TYR A 194 11.79 -3.88 -31.25
C TYR A 194 12.01 -2.37 -31.11
N SER A 195 13.24 -1.89 -31.29
CA SER A 195 13.52 -0.46 -31.47
C SER A 195 13.27 0.04 -32.90
N ASP A 196 13.16 -0.87 -33.88
CA ASP A 196 12.80 -0.53 -35.26
C ASP A 196 11.27 -0.41 -35.43
N PRO A 197 10.70 0.79 -35.61
CA PRO A 197 9.26 0.95 -35.80
C PRO A 197 8.74 0.32 -37.10
N SER A 198 9.62 -0.01 -38.08
CA SER A 198 9.21 -0.55 -39.37
C SER A 198 8.59 -1.95 -39.29
N ILE A 199 8.96 -2.73 -38.26
CA ILE A 199 8.44 -4.08 -37.99
C ILE A 199 7.19 -4.06 -37.10
N LEU A 200 6.78 -2.90 -36.59
CA LEU A 200 5.69 -2.73 -35.64
C LEU A 200 4.49 -2.01 -36.24
N ARG A 201 3.30 -2.27 -35.69
CA ARG A 201 2.04 -1.64 -36.07
C ARG A 201 1.24 -1.29 -34.83
N LEU A 202 0.60 -0.11 -34.84
CA LEU A 202 -0.42 0.24 -33.88
C LEU A 202 -1.69 -0.55 -34.22
N ALA A 203 -2.05 -1.51 -33.37
CA ALA A 203 -3.20 -2.38 -33.61
C ALA A 203 -3.68 -3.03 -32.30
N ASP A 204 -4.85 -3.65 -32.37
CA ASP A 204 -5.37 -4.51 -31.32
C ASP A 204 -4.56 -5.80 -31.17
N PRO A 205 -3.98 -6.08 -29.99
CA PRO A 205 -3.24 -7.30 -29.77
C PRO A 205 -4.15 -8.53 -29.74
N GLY A 206 -4.40 -9.14 -30.91
CA GLY A 206 -5.05 -10.45 -30.99
C GLY A 206 -6.46 -10.51 -30.39
N GLY A 207 -7.24 -9.43 -30.43
CA GLY A 207 -8.61 -9.39 -29.91
C GLY A 207 -8.74 -8.93 -28.47
N TRP A 208 -7.68 -8.38 -27.85
CA TRP A 208 -7.69 -7.97 -26.43
C TRP A 208 -8.81 -6.99 -26.09
N GLY A 209 -9.21 -6.12 -27.02
CA GLY A 209 -10.32 -5.20 -26.81
C GLY A 209 -11.73 -5.80 -26.89
N GLY A 210 -11.84 -7.10 -27.19
CA GLY A 210 -13.12 -7.80 -27.31
C GLY A 210 -13.94 -7.29 -28.50
N ASP A 211 -15.13 -6.75 -28.23
CA ASP A 211 -16.03 -6.22 -29.26
C ASP A 211 -15.53 -4.91 -29.91
N ARG A 212 -14.45 -4.32 -29.38
CA ARG A 212 -13.83 -3.10 -29.90
C ARG A 212 -12.32 -3.31 -30.05
N ALA A 213 -11.78 -3.15 -31.25
CA ALA A 213 -10.34 -3.15 -31.48
C ALA A 213 -9.67 -2.01 -30.67
N GLN A 214 -8.64 -2.32 -29.88
CA GLN A 214 -7.92 -1.35 -29.05
C GLN A 214 -6.42 -1.33 -29.36
N ALA A 215 -5.90 -0.22 -29.88
CA ALA A 215 -4.45 -0.02 -30.06
C ALA A 215 -3.80 0.69 -28.85
N GLY A 216 -4.55 0.80 -27.76
CA GLY A 216 -4.15 1.39 -26.49
C GLY A 216 -5.37 1.58 -25.59
N TYR A 217 -5.13 2.03 -24.37
CA TYR A 217 -6.16 2.22 -23.37
C TYR A 217 -5.79 3.38 -22.44
N LEU A 218 -6.78 4.19 -22.03
CA LEU A 218 -6.57 5.33 -21.15
C LEU A 218 -7.56 5.27 -19.99
N LYS A 219 -7.05 5.33 -18.76
CA LYS A 219 -7.81 5.34 -17.51
C LYS A 219 -7.52 6.64 -16.77
N ASP A 220 -8.54 7.42 -16.50
CA ASP A 220 -8.47 8.61 -15.65
C ASP A 220 -9.28 8.36 -14.37
N PHE A 221 -8.65 8.52 -13.21
CA PHE A 221 -9.28 8.40 -11.89
C PHE A 221 -9.25 9.74 -11.14
N ASP A 222 -10.38 10.09 -10.49
CA ASP A 222 -10.49 11.21 -9.55
C ASP A 222 -10.81 10.61 -8.17
N ILE A 223 -9.93 10.78 -7.20
CA ILE A 223 -10.14 10.33 -5.82
C ILE A 223 -10.19 11.56 -4.92
N ARG A 224 -11.22 11.63 -4.05
CA ARG A 224 -11.38 12.68 -3.04
C ARG A 224 -11.55 12.04 -1.67
N ASP A 225 -10.95 12.66 -0.66
CA ASP A 225 -10.99 12.21 0.73
C ASP A 225 -11.09 13.45 1.62
N ASP A 226 -12.28 13.69 2.16
CA ASP A 226 -12.59 14.81 3.04
C ASP A 226 -12.79 14.28 4.46
N ILE A 227 -12.12 14.88 5.44
CA ILE A 227 -12.20 14.50 6.86
C ILE A 227 -12.41 15.75 7.70
N ASN A 228 -13.41 15.75 8.57
CA ASN A 228 -13.59 16.75 9.61
C ASN A 228 -13.52 16.05 10.98
N SER A 229 -12.86 16.68 11.95
CA SER A 229 -12.68 16.14 13.29
C SER A 229 -12.96 17.17 14.37
N TYR A 230 -13.66 16.75 15.41
CA TYR A 230 -14.05 17.59 16.54
C TYR A 230 -13.81 16.82 17.83
N ARG A 231 -12.88 17.27 18.67
CA ARG A 231 -12.61 16.67 19.98
C ARG A 231 -12.76 17.70 21.08
N PHE A 232 -13.48 17.30 22.13
CA PHE A 232 -13.65 18.06 23.35
C PHE A 232 -13.30 17.17 24.53
N GLU A 233 -12.33 17.58 25.33
CA GLU A 233 -11.80 16.83 26.47
C GLU A 233 -11.74 17.69 27.72
N PHE A 234 -12.13 17.11 28.84
CA PHE A 234 -11.84 17.64 30.17
C PHE A 234 -10.84 16.72 30.85
N ASN A 235 -9.77 17.31 31.38
CA ASN A 235 -8.86 16.68 32.32
C ASN A 235 -9.02 17.32 33.69
N ARG A 236 -9.02 16.49 34.73
CA ARG A 236 -8.91 16.93 36.11
C ARG A 236 -7.74 16.26 36.79
N SER A 237 -6.79 17.03 37.28
CA SER A 237 -5.73 16.52 38.15
C SER A 237 -6.31 16.21 39.54
N ILE A 238 -5.89 15.11 40.13
CA ILE A 238 -6.40 14.58 41.39
C ILE A 238 -5.25 14.46 42.37
N GLU A 239 -5.40 15.05 43.55
CA GLU A 239 -4.50 14.82 44.67
C GLU A 239 -4.87 13.48 45.35
N SER A 240 -4.28 12.39 44.86
CA SER A 240 -4.44 11.04 45.42
C SER A 240 -3.10 10.31 45.45
N SER A 241 -2.99 9.28 46.29
CA SER A 241 -1.78 8.44 46.38
C SER A 241 -1.65 7.40 45.26
N TRP A 242 -2.68 7.26 44.42
CA TRP A 242 -2.74 6.26 43.35
C TRP A 242 -3.19 6.81 42.00
N LEU A 243 -3.93 7.91 41.98
CA LEU A 243 -4.48 8.49 40.76
C LEU A 243 -3.93 9.90 40.61
N SER A 244 -3.41 10.22 39.42
CA SER A 244 -2.93 11.57 39.12
C SER A 244 -3.97 12.40 38.39
N ASP A 245 -4.75 11.79 37.50
CA ASP A 245 -5.67 12.50 36.61
C ASP A 245 -6.89 11.66 36.23
N VAL A 246 -8.00 12.34 35.91
CA VAL A 246 -9.16 11.75 35.22
C VAL A 246 -9.50 12.58 33.99
N ARG A 247 -9.58 11.91 32.85
CA ARG A 247 -9.92 12.48 31.55
C ARG A 247 -11.22 11.92 31.04
N PHE A 248 -12.05 12.76 30.45
CA PHE A 248 -13.24 12.33 29.76
C PHE A 248 -13.61 13.32 28.65
N GLY A 249 -14.30 12.83 27.63
CA GLY A 249 -14.63 13.67 26.51
C GLY A 249 -15.39 12.96 25.40
N VAL A 250 -15.52 13.68 24.30
CA VAL A 250 -16.14 13.23 23.07
C VAL A 250 -15.24 13.59 21.89
N ASN A 251 -15.15 12.69 20.91
CA ASN A 251 -14.53 12.93 19.62
C ASN A 251 -15.51 12.52 18.51
N GLN A 252 -15.73 13.37 17.52
CA GLN A 252 -16.45 13.02 16.30
C GLN A 252 -15.54 13.18 15.09
N THR A 253 -15.53 12.19 14.20
CA THR A 253 -14.89 12.27 12.89
C THR A 253 -15.93 11.99 11.82
N ASP A 254 -16.06 12.90 10.86
CA ASP A 254 -16.89 12.73 9.67
C ASP A 254 -15.94 12.60 8.47
N ARG A 255 -16.05 11.51 7.70
CA ARG A 255 -15.20 11.24 6.55
C ARG A 255 -16.04 10.88 5.33
N THR A 256 -15.77 11.54 4.20
CA THR A 256 -16.33 11.20 2.90
C THR A 256 -15.19 10.85 1.97
N LYS A 257 -15.25 9.68 1.33
CA LYS A 257 -14.29 9.26 0.31
C LYS A 257 -15.01 8.85 -0.95
N SER A 258 -14.60 9.43 -2.09
CA SER A 258 -15.15 9.08 -3.39
C SER A 258 -14.05 8.68 -4.36
N ARG A 259 -14.39 7.81 -5.31
CA ARG A 259 -13.57 7.48 -6.46
C ARG A 259 -14.42 7.52 -7.72
N GLY A 260 -13.95 8.26 -8.72
CA GLY A 260 -14.48 8.27 -10.07
C GLY A 260 -13.51 7.58 -11.03
N SER A 261 -14.03 6.92 -12.06
CA SER A 261 -13.27 6.36 -13.18
C SER A 261 -13.89 6.76 -14.51
N THR A 262 -13.07 7.30 -15.42
CA THR A 262 -13.41 7.50 -16.83
C THR A 262 -12.37 6.80 -17.68
N GLU A 263 -12.77 5.83 -18.49
CA GLU A 263 -11.84 5.02 -19.28
C GLU A 263 -12.20 5.05 -20.76
N ASN A 264 -11.16 5.08 -21.61
CA ASN A 264 -11.28 5.19 -23.06
C ASN A 264 -10.46 4.09 -23.73
N THR A 265 -11.04 3.48 -24.74
CA THR A 265 -10.29 2.71 -25.72
C THR A 265 -9.62 3.67 -26.70
N LEU A 266 -8.34 3.44 -27.01
CA LEU A 266 -7.61 4.17 -28.04
C LEU A 266 -7.60 3.35 -29.33
N CYS A 267 -8.16 3.92 -30.39
CA CYS A 267 -8.35 3.22 -31.66
C CYS A 267 -7.67 3.97 -32.80
N VAL A 268 -7.09 3.24 -33.75
CA VAL A 268 -6.49 3.84 -34.97
C VAL A 268 -7.52 4.10 -36.08
N THR A 269 -8.79 3.80 -35.82
CA THR A 269 -9.93 4.09 -36.71
C THR A 269 -11.07 4.74 -35.93
N SER A 270 -11.95 5.45 -36.62
CA SER A 270 -13.04 6.20 -36.00
C SER A 270 -14.14 5.33 -35.35
N GLY A 271 -14.18 4.03 -35.64
CA GLY A 271 -15.23 3.11 -35.19
C GLY A 271 -14.79 2.04 -34.20
N CYS A 272 -13.48 1.82 -34.02
CA CYS A 272 -12.93 0.72 -33.21
C CYS A 272 -13.48 -0.68 -33.58
N THR A 273 -14.00 -0.87 -34.80
CA THR A 273 -14.70 -2.11 -35.20
C THR A 273 -13.88 -3.05 -36.06
N ASP A 274 -12.79 -2.55 -36.67
CA ASP A 274 -11.92 -3.31 -37.55
C ASP A 274 -10.52 -3.41 -36.92
N ASN A 275 -9.93 -4.61 -36.92
CA ASN A 275 -8.53 -4.83 -36.55
C ASN A 275 -7.61 -4.27 -37.64
N VAL A 276 -7.42 -2.96 -37.63
CA VAL A 276 -6.53 -2.25 -38.55
C VAL A 276 -5.13 -2.17 -37.94
N PHE A 277 -4.15 -2.47 -38.79
CA PHE A 277 -2.74 -2.32 -38.49
C PHE A 277 -2.27 -0.99 -39.08
N ALA A 278 -2.12 0.03 -38.23
CA ALA A 278 -1.57 1.32 -38.65
C ALA A 278 -0.05 1.33 -38.47
N GLU A 279 0.67 2.04 -39.35
CA GLU A 279 2.11 2.25 -39.20
C GLU A 279 2.39 3.06 -37.92
N VAL A 280 3.50 2.73 -37.23
CA VAL A 280 4.01 3.56 -36.13
C VAL A 280 4.63 4.82 -36.75
N PRO A 281 4.12 6.03 -36.49
CA PRO A 281 4.66 7.23 -37.11
C PRO A 281 6.03 7.56 -36.52
N SER A 282 7.06 7.57 -37.37
CA SER A 282 8.46 7.75 -36.96
C SER A 282 8.74 9.07 -36.24
N GLU A 283 7.94 10.11 -36.49
CA GLU A 283 8.06 11.42 -35.87
C GLU A 283 7.70 11.43 -34.37
N TYR A 284 7.02 10.39 -33.87
CA TYR A 284 6.68 10.23 -32.45
C TYR A 284 7.58 9.24 -31.73
N VAL A 285 8.53 8.62 -32.43
CA VAL A 285 9.55 7.76 -31.80
C VAL A 285 10.63 8.67 -31.21
N SER A 286 10.73 8.70 -29.88
CA SER A 286 11.58 9.62 -29.13
C SER A 286 12.97 9.05 -28.80
N GLY A 287 13.15 7.73 -28.96
CA GLY A 287 14.40 7.04 -28.69
C GLY A 287 14.19 5.53 -28.52
N MET A 288 15.11 4.89 -27.81
CA MET A 288 15.01 3.49 -27.41
C MET A 288 15.48 3.28 -25.97
N THR A 289 15.04 2.20 -25.34
CA THR A 289 15.55 1.69 -24.06
C THR A 289 15.93 0.22 -24.21
N GLU A 290 16.78 -0.29 -23.33
CA GLU A 290 17.17 -1.70 -23.29
C GLU A 290 16.54 -2.37 -22.06
N LEU A 291 15.88 -3.51 -22.27
CA LEU A 291 15.33 -4.34 -21.20
C LEU A 291 16.41 -5.25 -20.58
N LEU A 292 16.05 -5.98 -19.53
CA LEU A 292 16.83 -7.15 -19.08
C LEU A 292 17.10 -8.10 -20.25
N GLY A 293 18.31 -8.64 -20.34
CA GLY A 293 18.78 -9.39 -21.51
C GLY A 293 19.25 -8.52 -22.70
N GLY A 294 19.11 -7.19 -22.66
CA GLY A 294 19.63 -6.27 -23.67
C GLY A 294 18.74 -6.09 -24.91
N THR A 295 17.47 -6.50 -24.84
CA THR A 295 16.52 -6.31 -25.95
C THR A 295 16.11 -4.84 -26.04
N GLY A 296 16.32 -4.21 -27.21
CA GLY A 296 15.93 -2.83 -27.47
C GLY A 296 14.44 -2.66 -27.71
N ILE A 297 13.83 -1.63 -27.11
CA ILE A 297 12.43 -1.24 -27.25
C ILE A 297 12.33 0.20 -27.71
N MET A 298 11.44 0.48 -28.68
CA MET A 298 11.16 1.85 -29.09
C MET A 298 10.43 2.63 -27.99
N ASN A 299 10.81 3.90 -27.83
CA ASN A 299 10.13 4.83 -26.93
C ASN A 299 9.20 5.75 -27.74
N LEU A 300 7.96 5.91 -27.30
CA LEU A 300 7.01 6.85 -27.89
C LEU A 300 6.90 8.14 -27.07
N ASP A 301 6.73 9.27 -27.73
CA ASP A 301 6.30 10.52 -27.10
C ASP A 301 4.78 10.50 -26.92
N TYR A 302 4.35 10.23 -25.68
CA TYR A 302 2.94 10.05 -25.33
C TYR A 302 2.09 11.29 -25.64
N ASP A 303 2.59 12.47 -25.28
CA ASP A 303 1.84 13.72 -25.48
C ASP A 303 1.73 14.04 -26.97
N ALA A 304 2.82 13.87 -27.74
CA ALA A 304 2.81 14.14 -29.17
C ALA A 304 1.87 13.19 -29.93
N ILE A 305 1.95 11.87 -29.66
CA ILE A 305 1.13 10.89 -30.38
C ILE A 305 -0.35 10.99 -30.03
N LEU A 306 -0.72 11.26 -28.77
CA LEU A 306 -2.12 11.43 -28.37
C LEU A 306 -2.74 12.70 -28.97
N ASN A 307 -1.95 13.77 -29.15
CA ASN A 307 -2.42 15.04 -29.74
C ASN A 307 -2.35 15.06 -31.28
N SER A 308 -1.79 14.03 -31.91
CA SER A 308 -1.59 13.97 -33.38
C SER A 308 -2.86 13.68 -34.18
N GLY A 309 -3.88 13.09 -33.54
CA GLY A 309 -5.04 12.52 -34.21
C GLY A 309 -4.85 11.09 -34.73
N VAL A 310 -3.72 10.44 -34.46
CA VAL A 310 -3.51 9.00 -34.73
C VAL A 310 -4.54 8.15 -33.99
N TYR A 311 -4.84 8.51 -32.74
CA TYR A 311 -5.84 7.82 -31.92
C TYR A 311 -7.18 8.56 -31.91
N THR A 312 -8.25 7.80 -32.14
CA THR A 312 -9.61 8.16 -31.74
C THR A 312 -9.87 7.61 -30.34
N PHE A 313 -10.36 8.47 -29.45
CA PHE A 313 -10.73 8.11 -28.08
C PHE A 313 -12.21 7.74 -28.06
N LEU A 314 -12.51 6.52 -27.64
CA LEU A 314 -13.89 6.08 -27.47
C LEU A 314 -14.12 5.68 -26.01
N ILE A 315 -15.02 6.38 -25.34
CA ILE A 315 -15.42 6.07 -23.97
C ILE A 315 -15.87 4.61 -23.91
N LYS A 316 -15.32 3.88 -22.94
CA LYS A 316 -15.76 2.52 -22.63
C LYS A 316 -16.75 2.58 -21.48
N ASP A 317 -18.02 2.38 -21.80
CA ASP A 317 -19.08 2.25 -20.81
C ASP A 317 -19.29 0.76 -20.52
N HIS A 318 -18.61 0.23 -19.49
CA HIS A 318 -18.69 -1.18 -19.12
C HIS A 318 -18.85 -1.35 -17.61
N ALA A 319 -19.36 -2.52 -17.18
CA ALA A 319 -19.65 -2.79 -15.78
C ALA A 319 -18.45 -2.68 -14.83
N ASP A 320 -17.28 -3.14 -15.27
CA ASP A 320 -16.04 -3.06 -14.49
C ASP A 320 -15.68 -1.60 -14.19
N ILE A 321 -16.01 -0.67 -15.09
CA ILE A 321 -15.79 0.77 -14.92
C ILE A 321 -16.87 1.38 -14.03
N ALA A 322 -18.14 1.02 -14.24
CA ALA A 322 -19.21 1.48 -13.36
C ALA A 322 -18.96 1.05 -11.89
N ASN A 323 -18.44 -0.17 -11.67
CA ASN A 323 -18.12 -0.68 -10.33
C ASN A 323 -16.95 0.07 -9.65
N LYS A 324 -16.08 0.71 -10.44
CA LYS A 324 -14.96 1.54 -9.94
C LYS A 324 -15.41 2.90 -9.40
N ASN A 325 -16.66 3.31 -9.66
CA ASN A 325 -17.25 4.58 -9.25
C ASN A 325 -18.06 4.41 -7.95
N TRP A 326 -17.68 5.08 -6.87
CA TRP A 326 -18.34 4.97 -5.56
C TRP A 326 -18.06 6.17 -4.65
N GLU A 327 -18.91 6.33 -3.66
CA GLU A 327 -18.75 7.24 -2.52
C GLU A 327 -19.05 6.49 -1.22
N VAL A 328 -18.29 6.77 -0.16
CA VAL A 328 -18.52 6.24 1.18
C VAL A 328 -18.44 7.37 2.19
N ASP A 329 -19.46 7.50 3.01
CA ASP A 329 -19.56 8.37 4.16
C ASP A 329 -19.42 7.55 5.44
N GLU A 330 -18.59 8.00 6.38
CA GLU A 330 -18.45 7.41 7.71
C GLU A 330 -18.46 8.50 8.77
N THR A 331 -19.36 8.38 9.74
CA THR A 331 -19.39 9.18 10.96
C THR A 331 -19.02 8.30 12.15
N VAL A 332 -18.01 8.71 12.90
CA VAL A 332 -17.56 8.02 14.12
C VAL A 332 -17.65 8.95 15.30
N ARG A 333 -18.47 8.60 16.30
CA ARG A 333 -18.58 9.31 17.57
C ARG A 333 -18.02 8.47 18.70
N THR A 334 -16.92 8.92 19.29
CA THR A 334 -16.24 8.27 20.39
C THR A 334 -16.48 9.03 21.69
N TYR A 335 -17.08 8.36 22.67
CA TYR A 335 -17.14 8.82 24.06
C TYR A 335 -16.07 8.10 24.86
N PHE A 336 -15.36 8.79 25.75
CA PHE A 336 -14.30 8.16 26.51
C PHE A 336 -14.20 8.66 27.95
N VAL A 337 -13.68 7.78 28.81
CA VAL A 337 -13.21 8.11 30.16
C VAL A 337 -11.94 7.31 30.45
N GLN A 338 -10.97 7.96 31.08
CA GLN A 338 -9.69 7.39 31.46
C GLN A 338 -9.27 7.92 32.84
N ALA A 339 -8.68 7.06 33.66
CA ALA A 339 -7.99 7.44 34.89
C ALA A 339 -6.50 7.12 34.76
N ASP A 340 -5.66 8.09 35.07
CA ASP A 340 -4.21 7.94 35.08
C ASP A 340 -3.75 7.52 36.48
N ILE A 341 -2.88 6.51 36.53
CA ILE A 341 -2.34 5.90 37.74
C ILE A 341 -0.92 6.43 37.94
N ASP A 342 -0.65 6.97 39.13
CA ASP A 342 0.70 7.27 39.63
C ASP A 342 0.71 6.99 41.13
N GLY A 343 1.41 5.92 41.52
CA GLY A 343 1.40 5.42 42.89
C GLY A 343 2.55 4.47 43.16
N SER A 344 2.49 3.72 44.28
CA SER A 344 3.53 2.76 44.64
C SER A 344 3.01 1.51 45.35
N LEU A 345 3.54 0.35 44.96
CA LEU A 345 3.40 -0.92 45.67
C LEU A 345 4.69 -1.17 46.49
N GLY A 346 4.70 -0.70 47.73
CA GLY A 346 5.89 -0.78 48.58
C GLY A 346 7.02 0.08 48.02
N SER A 347 8.12 -0.54 47.58
CA SER A 347 9.24 0.16 46.94
C SER A 347 9.15 0.22 45.41
N VAL A 348 8.10 -0.35 44.81
CA VAL A 348 7.91 -0.39 43.35
C VAL A 348 6.98 0.74 42.95
N GLY A 349 7.49 1.69 42.16
CA GLY A 349 6.64 2.72 41.55
C GLY A 349 5.70 2.09 40.53
N VAL A 350 4.46 2.55 40.48
CA VAL A 350 3.44 2.05 39.55
C VAL A 350 2.83 3.24 38.82
N ARG A 351 2.96 3.22 37.49
CA ARG A 351 2.39 4.21 36.60
C ARG A 351 1.51 3.55 35.55
N GLY A 352 0.55 4.24 35.00
CA GLY A 352 -0.29 3.67 33.95
C GLY A 352 -1.59 4.41 33.74
N ASN A 353 -2.53 3.75 33.08
CA ASN A 353 -3.89 4.24 32.94
C ASN A 353 -4.87 3.09 32.70
N VAL A 354 -6.13 3.35 33.03
CA VAL A 354 -7.26 2.47 32.75
C VAL A 354 -8.38 3.33 32.17
N GLY A 355 -9.03 2.83 31.12
CA GLY A 355 -10.07 3.58 30.46
C GLY A 355 -10.98 2.72 29.59
N VAL A 356 -12.03 3.35 29.10
CA VAL A 356 -12.97 2.77 28.14
C VAL A 356 -13.35 3.82 27.11
N GLN A 357 -13.43 3.38 25.86
CA GLN A 357 -14.03 4.13 24.77
C GLN A 357 -15.31 3.43 24.30
N VAL A 358 -16.32 4.20 23.93
CA VAL A 358 -17.53 3.71 23.27
C VAL A 358 -17.63 4.43 21.94
N GLN A 359 -17.58 3.69 20.84
CA GLN A 359 -17.62 4.23 19.48
C GLN A 359 -18.96 3.91 18.84
N ASP A 360 -19.75 4.93 18.54
CA ASP A 360 -20.96 4.85 17.73
C ASP A 360 -20.59 5.19 16.29
N VAL A 361 -20.83 4.25 15.37
CA VAL A 361 -20.43 4.36 13.96
C VAL A 361 -21.66 4.27 13.08
N ASP A 362 -21.75 5.18 12.12
CA ASP A 362 -22.72 5.17 11.05
C ASP A 362 -21.97 5.31 9.72
N GLN A 363 -22.13 4.33 8.83
CA GLN A 363 -21.49 4.33 7.52
C GLN A 363 -22.53 4.09 6.43
N THR A 364 -22.41 4.83 5.33
CA THR A 364 -23.26 4.70 4.14
C THR A 364 -22.38 4.75 2.91
N SER A 365 -22.73 3.97 1.89
CA SER A 365 -22.06 4.02 0.59
C SER A 365 -23.06 4.17 -0.54
N TYR A 366 -22.67 4.93 -1.55
CA TYR A 366 -23.35 5.08 -2.81
C TYR A 366 -22.50 4.52 -3.94
N GLY A 367 -23.13 3.87 -4.91
CA GLY A 367 -22.44 3.23 -6.02
C GLY A 367 -23.36 2.92 -7.19
N PHE A 368 -22.82 2.24 -8.20
CA PHE A 368 -23.56 1.84 -9.39
C PHE A 368 -23.72 0.32 -9.45
N ALA A 369 -24.89 -0.12 -9.92
CA ALA A 369 -25.18 -1.53 -10.18
C ALA A 369 -25.08 -1.85 -11.67
N THR A 370 -24.63 -3.06 -11.99
CA THR A 370 -24.61 -3.58 -13.37
C THR A 370 -25.28 -4.94 -13.47
N PHE A 371 -25.96 -5.21 -14.58
CA PHE A 371 -26.59 -6.49 -14.91
C PHE A 371 -25.87 -7.13 -16.10
N SER A 372 -25.23 -8.29 -15.89
CA SER A 372 -24.51 -9.04 -16.93
C SER A 372 -23.59 -8.14 -17.77
N GLY A 373 -22.78 -7.31 -17.11
CA GLY A 373 -21.84 -6.42 -17.77
C GLY A 373 -22.41 -5.04 -18.18
N ASN A 374 -23.72 -4.84 -18.09
CA ASN A 374 -24.39 -3.62 -18.54
C ASN A 374 -24.81 -2.73 -17.37
N PRO A 375 -24.46 -1.43 -17.35
CA PRO A 375 -24.92 -0.50 -16.32
C PRO A 375 -26.45 -0.46 -16.22
N VAL A 376 -27.00 -0.54 -15.00
CA VAL A 376 -28.45 -0.45 -14.81
C VAL A 376 -28.95 0.98 -14.55
N GLY A 377 -28.03 1.96 -14.60
CA GLY A 377 -28.34 3.40 -14.58
C GLY A 377 -28.89 3.95 -13.26
N GLN A 378 -29.06 3.12 -12.24
CA GLN A 378 -29.57 3.50 -10.92
C GLN A 378 -28.45 3.54 -9.88
N LEU A 379 -28.44 4.60 -9.07
CA LEU A 379 -27.60 4.68 -7.87
C LEU A 379 -28.12 3.66 -6.83
N ILE A 380 -27.21 2.86 -6.28
CA ILE A 380 -27.49 1.95 -5.18
C ILE A 380 -26.84 2.46 -3.90
N GLU A 381 -27.49 2.15 -2.80
CA GLU A 381 -27.12 2.59 -1.45
C GLU A 381 -27.10 1.39 -0.51
N GLY A 382 -26.20 1.40 0.46
CA GLY A 382 -26.15 0.46 1.57
C GLY A 382 -25.28 0.99 2.69
N GLY A 383 -25.28 0.35 3.86
CA GLY A 383 -24.56 0.86 5.01
C GLY A 383 -24.84 0.09 6.30
N ALA A 384 -24.05 0.38 7.33
CA ALA A 384 -24.20 -0.20 8.65
C ALA A 384 -24.10 0.84 9.75
N SER A 385 -24.85 0.61 10.82
CA SER A 385 -24.69 1.33 12.08
C SER A 385 -24.40 0.33 13.21
N TYR A 386 -23.40 0.62 14.04
CA TYR A 386 -22.98 -0.28 15.12
C TYR A 386 -22.27 0.48 16.24
N THR A 387 -22.13 -0.18 17.39
CA THR A 387 -21.44 0.38 18.56
C THR A 387 -20.36 -0.58 19.06
N ASP A 388 -19.15 -0.08 19.23
CA ASP A 388 -18.01 -0.80 19.81
C ASP A 388 -17.70 -0.30 21.22
N VAL A 389 -17.36 -1.22 22.13
CA VAL A 389 -16.91 -0.90 23.49
C VAL A 389 -15.48 -1.39 23.67
N LEU A 390 -14.56 -0.45 23.86
CA LEU A 390 -13.12 -0.66 23.81
C LEU A 390 -12.46 -0.32 25.16
N PRO A 391 -12.45 -1.25 26.13
CA PRO A 391 -11.69 -1.07 27.36
C PRO A 391 -10.18 -1.24 27.10
N SER A 392 -9.38 -0.49 27.87
CA SER A 392 -7.92 -0.57 27.82
C SER A 392 -7.29 -0.35 29.20
N LEU A 393 -6.19 -1.06 29.45
CA LEU A 393 -5.33 -0.95 30.62
C LEU A 393 -3.88 -0.94 30.16
N ASN A 394 -3.09 -0.01 30.70
CA ASN A 394 -1.64 0.03 30.53
C ASN A 394 -0.98 0.28 31.89
N LEU A 395 0.00 -0.53 32.27
CA LEU A 395 0.69 -0.46 33.55
C LEU A 395 2.19 -0.59 33.36
N SER A 396 2.94 0.17 34.15
CA SER A 396 4.39 0.18 34.22
C SER A 396 4.83 0.10 35.67
N PHE A 397 5.66 -0.88 35.98
CA PHE A 397 6.22 -1.13 37.30
C PHE A 397 7.70 -0.80 37.28
N GLU A 398 8.08 0.19 38.10
CA GLU A 398 9.46 0.66 38.25
C GLU A 398 10.18 -0.18 39.30
N LEU A 399 10.95 -1.16 38.84
CA LEU A 399 11.72 -2.07 39.66
C LEU A 399 13.11 -1.48 40.00
N SER A 400 13.77 -2.06 41.01
CA SER A 400 15.10 -1.59 41.43
C SER A 400 16.16 -1.74 40.34
N ASN A 401 17.20 -0.90 40.42
CA ASN A 401 18.31 -0.89 39.46
C ASN A 401 17.84 -0.56 38.03
N GLU A 402 17.00 0.45 37.84
CA GLU A 402 16.60 0.91 36.50
C GLU A 402 15.99 -0.21 35.64
N GLN A 403 15.15 -1.04 36.26
CA GLN A 403 14.41 -2.10 35.59
C GLN A 403 12.94 -1.70 35.51
N MET A 404 12.27 -2.11 34.44
CA MET A 404 10.87 -1.82 34.24
C MET A 404 10.15 -3.08 33.75
N LEU A 405 8.96 -3.32 34.29
CA LEU A 405 8.02 -4.31 33.77
C LEU A 405 6.79 -3.55 33.27
N ARG A 406 6.38 -3.79 32.03
CA ARG A 406 5.20 -3.17 31.43
C ARG A 406 4.17 -4.21 31.04
N PHE A 407 2.90 -3.91 31.26
CA PHE A 407 1.78 -4.77 30.91
C PHE A 407 0.66 -3.95 30.28
N SER A 408 0.11 -4.42 29.16
CA SER A 408 -1.09 -3.86 28.55
C SER A 408 -2.11 -4.94 28.24
N ALA A 409 -3.39 -4.56 28.33
CA ALA A 409 -4.52 -5.35 27.89
C ALA A 409 -5.58 -4.43 27.29
N ALA A 410 -6.06 -4.72 26.09
CA ALA A 410 -7.04 -3.87 25.42
C ALA A 410 -7.91 -4.62 24.43
N ARG A 411 -9.12 -4.10 24.21
CA ARG A 411 -9.93 -4.41 23.02
C ARG A 411 -9.55 -3.42 21.92
N GLN A 412 -9.19 -3.93 20.75
CA GLN A 412 -8.74 -3.15 19.59
C GLN A 412 -9.63 -3.46 18.40
N VAL A 413 -9.84 -2.46 17.54
CA VAL A 413 -10.52 -2.60 16.25
C VAL A 413 -9.68 -1.96 15.16
N ALA A 414 -9.81 -2.42 13.93
CA ALA A 414 -9.31 -1.66 12.78
C ALA A 414 -10.34 -1.63 11.64
N ARG A 415 -10.63 -0.43 11.15
CA ARG A 415 -11.74 -0.24 10.22
C ARG A 415 -11.47 -0.91 8.87
N PRO A 416 -12.51 -1.38 8.16
CA PRO A 416 -12.38 -1.86 6.79
C PRO A 416 -11.80 -0.79 5.87
N ARG A 417 -11.28 -1.20 4.70
CA ARG A 417 -10.94 -0.23 3.67
C ARG A 417 -12.22 0.32 3.04
N MET A 418 -12.26 1.62 2.79
CA MET A 418 -13.43 2.29 2.19
C MET A 418 -13.80 1.69 0.82
N ASP A 419 -12.83 1.26 0.02
CA ASP A 419 -13.09 0.61 -1.26
C ASP A 419 -13.73 -0.78 -1.14
N ASP A 420 -13.50 -1.49 -0.03
CA ASP A 420 -14.21 -2.73 0.28
C ASP A 420 -15.67 -2.45 0.71
N MET A 421 -15.94 -1.26 1.26
CA MET A 421 -17.27 -0.81 1.70
C MET A 421 -18.13 -0.21 0.59
N ARG A 422 -17.64 -0.17 -0.65
CA ARG A 422 -18.40 0.39 -1.77
C ARG A 422 -19.74 -0.34 -1.96
N ALA A 423 -20.82 0.41 -2.18
CA ALA A 423 -22.11 -0.19 -2.56
C ALA A 423 -22.08 -0.76 -3.98
N SER A 424 -21.16 -0.29 -4.83
CA SER A 424 -21.03 -0.72 -6.23
C SER A 424 -20.91 -2.23 -6.36
N ARG A 425 -21.70 -2.78 -7.29
CA ARG A 425 -21.81 -4.23 -7.50
C ARG A 425 -22.22 -4.59 -8.92
N ASP A 426 -21.82 -5.77 -9.35
CA ASP A 426 -22.35 -6.45 -10.52
C ASP A 426 -23.24 -7.62 -10.09
N PHE A 427 -24.25 -7.89 -10.91
CA PHE A 427 -25.06 -9.07 -10.77
C PHE A 427 -25.47 -9.58 -12.15
N GLY A 428 -25.93 -10.83 -12.21
CA GLY A 428 -26.32 -11.48 -13.44
C GLY A 428 -26.98 -12.81 -13.13
N ILE A 429 -27.23 -13.56 -14.20
CA ILE A 429 -27.85 -14.88 -14.11
C ILE A 429 -26.83 -15.90 -14.58
N ASP A 430 -26.32 -16.69 -13.64
CA ASP A 430 -25.49 -17.84 -13.95
C ASP A 430 -26.38 -18.98 -14.46
N ARG A 431 -26.07 -19.44 -15.68
CA ARG A 431 -26.78 -20.52 -16.37
C ARG A 431 -25.95 -21.80 -16.45
N SER A 432 -24.80 -21.85 -15.79
CA SER A 432 -24.00 -23.06 -15.67
C SER A 432 -24.76 -24.10 -14.85
N ASN A 433 -24.58 -25.39 -15.19
CA ASN A 433 -25.16 -26.50 -14.41
C ASN A 433 -24.30 -26.87 -13.19
N GLN A 434 -23.47 -25.94 -12.70
CA GLN A 434 -22.54 -26.16 -11.60
C GLN A 434 -22.63 -25.02 -10.58
N PRO A 435 -23.74 -24.95 -9.81
CA PRO A 435 -23.83 -24.00 -8.70
C PRO A 435 -22.70 -24.28 -7.70
N PRO A 436 -22.20 -23.26 -6.97
CA PRO A 436 -21.14 -23.44 -6.00
C PRO A 436 -21.47 -24.57 -5.01
N PRO A 437 -20.53 -25.50 -4.75
CA PRO A 437 -20.78 -26.64 -3.87
C PRO A 437 -21.32 -26.19 -2.51
N GLY A 438 -22.39 -26.84 -2.03
CA GLY A 438 -23.00 -26.51 -0.74
C GLY A 438 -23.94 -25.31 -0.72
N SER A 439 -24.09 -24.57 -1.83
CA SER A 439 -25.02 -23.42 -1.92
C SER A 439 -26.50 -23.79 -1.87
N GLY A 440 -26.85 -25.03 -2.21
CA GLY A 440 -28.25 -25.48 -2.33
C GLY A 440 -29.01 -24.86 -3.52
N LEU A 441 -28.33 -24.14 -4.41
CA LEU A 441 -28.94 -23.49 -5.57
C LEU A 441 -29.15 -24.47 -6.73
N SER A 442 -30.11 -24.17 -7.59
CA SER A 442 -30.35 -24.88 -8.86
C SER A 442 -30.21 -23.92 -10.03
N SER A 443 -29.57 -24.35 -11.12
CA SER A 443 -29.45 -23.56 -12.34
C SER A 443 -30.81 -23.30 -13.01
N PRO A 444 -31.05 -22.10 -13.58
CA PRO A 444 -30.22 -20.90 -13.46
C PRO A 444 -30.36 -20.26 -12.07
N PHE A 445 -29.32 -19.60 -11.59
CA PHE A 445 -29.30 -18.89 -10.30
C PHE A 445 -28.70 -17.49 -10.44
N TRP A 446 -29.02 -16.62 -9.48
CA TRP A 446 -28.43 -15.28 -9.42
C TRP A 446 -26.95 -15.38 -9.02
N SER A 447 -26.10 -14.63 -9.70
CA SER A 447 -24.69 -14.47 -9.33
C SER A 447 -24.29 -13.01 -9.39
N GLY A 448 -23.21 -12.65 -8.71
CA GLY A 448 -22.70 -11.29 -8.72
C GLY A 448 -21.50 -11.12 -7.79
N GLY A 449 -20.98 -9.90 -7.74
CA GLY A 449 -19.92 -9.51 -6.84
C GLY A 449 -19.82 -8.00 -6.69
N GLY A 450 -19.01 -7.55 -5.74
CA GLY A 450 -18.85 -6.11 -5.48
C GLY A 450 -18.31 -5.83 -4.10
N GLY A 451 -18.52 -4.60 -3.65
CA GLY A 451 -18.23 -4.25 -2.26
C GLY A 451 -19.34 -4.69 -1.30
N ASN A 452 -19.08 -4.45 -0.02
CA ASN A 452 -19.98 -4.73 1.08
C ASN A 452 -20.05 -3.53 2.03
N PRO A 453 -21.05 -2.65 1.88
CA PRO A 453 -21.21 -1.50 2.76
C PRO A 453 -21.61 -1.86 4.19
N ASP A 454 -21.89 -3.15 4.47
CA ASP A 454 -22.22 -3.64 5.81
C ASP A 454 -20.99 -4.12 6.60
N LEU A 455 -19.79 -4.02 6.03
CA LEU A 455 -18.55 -4.46 6.67
C LEU A 455 -18.33 -3.76 8.00
N ARG A 456 -17.99 -4.57 9.01
CA ARG A 456 -17.58 -4.10 10.33
C ARG A 456 -16.06 -4.25 10.49
N PRO A 457 -15.44 -3.54 11.45
CA PRO A 457 -14.04 -3.73 11.79
C PRO A 457 -13.72 -5.19 12.14
N TRP A 458 -12.52 -5.65 11.78
CA TRP A 458 -11.90 -6.72 12.57
C TRP A 458 -11.61 -6.25 13.99
N GLU A 459 -11.72 -7.18 14.93
CA GLU A 459 -11.68 -6.93 16.35
C GLU A 459 -10.71 -7.88 17.04
N ALA A 460 -9.95 -7.39 18.03
CA ALA A 460 -8.94 -8.16 18.71
C ALA A 460 -8.92 -7.91 20.22
N ASN A 461 -8.70 -8.97 21.00
CA ASN A 461 -8.22 -8.82 22.39
C ASN A 461 -6.69 -8.88 22.35
N ALA A 462 -6.02 -7.81 22.75
CA ALA A 462 -4.57 -7.69 22.75
C ALA A 462 -4.01 -7.69 24.18
N PHE A 463 -2.91 -8.41 24.37
CA PHE A 463 -2.13 -8.47 25.60
C PHE A 463 -0.65 -8.32 25.28
N ASP A 464 0.05 -7.48 26.02
CA ASP A 464 1.49 -7.29 25.88
C ASP A 464 2.17 -7.30 27.25
N LEU A 465 3.36 -7.89 27.31
CA LEU A 465 4.22 -7.92 28.49
C LEU A 465 5.65 -7.61 28.08
N ALA A 466 6.26 -6.59 28.66
CA ALA A 466 7.63 -6.20 28.37
C ALA A 466 8.47 -6.09 29.64
N TYR A 467 9.72 -6.54 29.55
CA TYR A 467 10.75 -6.30 30.54
C TYR A 467 11.85 -5.46 29.91
N GLU A 468 12.28 -4.43 30.63
CA GLU A 468 13.29 -3.47 30.19
C GLU A 468 14.34 -3.26 31.29
N LYS A 469 15.58 -3.08 30.87
CA LYS A 469 16.70 -2.75 31.74
C LYS A 469 17.50 -1.62 31.11
N TYR A 470 17.68 -0.55 31.88
CA TYR A 470 18.47 0.61 31.48
C TYR A 470 19.85 0.58 32.14
N PHE A 471 20.82 1.24 31.49
CA PHE A 471 22.23 1.30 31.90
C PHE A 471 22.66 2.75 32.13
N GLY A 472 22.18 3.35 33.22
CA GLY A 472 22.47 4.74 33.61
C GLY A 472 22.00 5.75 32.57
N GLY A 473 20.89 5.45 31.89
CA GLY A 473 20.35 6.26 30.78
C GLY A 473 21.19 6.27 29.49
N ARG A 474 22.32 5.55 29.44
CA ARG A 474 23.22 5.52 28.26
C ARG A 474 22.88 4.42 27.27
N GLY A 475 22.21 3.36 27.72
CA GLY A 475 21.77 2.26 26.91
C GLY A 475 20.65 1.47 27.56
N TYR A 476 20.06 0.53 26.83
CA TYR A 476 19.03 -0.35 27.34
C TYR A 476 18.99 -1.69 26.59
N PHE A 477 18.34 -2.68 27.20
CA PHE A 477 17.77 -3.80 26.46
C PHE A 477 16.31 -4.01 26.88
N SER A 478 15.52 -4.59 25.97
CA SER A 478 14.16 -5.03 26.25
C SER A 478 13.89 -6.40 25.64
N VAL A 479 12.98 -7.12 26.29
CA VAL A 479 12.30 -8.29 25.74
C VAL A 479 10.81 -8.11 25.94
N SER A 480 10.02 -8.42 24.91
CA SER A 480 8.57 -8.24 24.95
C SER A 480 7.88 -9.44 24.34
N TYR A 481 6.73 -9.81 24.90
CA TYR A 481 5.84 -10.82 24.36
C TYR A 481 4.49 -10.16 24.11
N PHE A 482 3.92 -10.40 22.93
CA PHE A 482 2.59 -9.95 22.59
C PHE A 482 1.72 -11.12 22.13
N TYR A 483 0.44 -11.02 22.43
CA TYR A 483 -0.58 -11.97 22.01
C TYR A 483 -1.88 -11.23 21.68
N LYS A 484 -2.38 -11.43 20.47
CA LYS A 484 -3.66 -10.92 20.01
C LYS A 484 -4.54 -12.07 19.56
N ASP A 485 -5.71 -12.16 20.17
CA ASP A 485 -6.83 -13.02 19.77
C ASP A 485 -7.73 -12.20 18.82
N LEU A 486 -7.58 -12.41 17.52
CA LEU A 486 -8.41 -11.78 16.49
C LEU A 486 -9.76 -12.48 16.52
N ARG A 487 -10.79 -11.78 16.98
CA ARG A 487 -12.16 -12.29 17.10
C ARG A 487 -12.83 -12.37 15.74
N THR A 488 -12.56 -11.39 14.89
CA THR A 488 -13.10 -11.28 13.53
C THR A 488 -11.98 -10.92 12.56
N TYR A 489 -12.15 -11.26 11.29
CA TYR A 489 -11.28 -10.84 10.18
C TYR A 489 -12.13 -10.67 8.91
N ILE A 490 -11.66 -9.88 7.94
CA ILE A 490 -12.38 -9.64 6.68
C ILE A 490 -11.77 -10.52 5.58
N TYR A 491 -12.57 -11.41 5.00
CA TYR A 491 -12.16 -12.35 3.96
C TYR A 491 -12.93 -12.14 2.66
N ASP A 492 -12.37 -12.57 1.54
CA ASP A 492 -13.14 -12.82 0.32
C ASP A 492 -14.03 -14.04 0.52
N GLN A 493 -15.35 -13.87 0.39
CA GLN A 493 -16.33 -14.93 0.60
C GLN A 493 -17.35 -14.97 -0.52
N GLN A 494 -17.90 -16.17 -0.75
CA GLN A 494 -19.11 -16.37 -1.54
C GLN A 494 -20.31 -16.46 -0.58
N LEU A 495 -21.13 -15.41 -0.57
CA LEU A 495 -22.30 -15.28 0.29
C LEU A 495 -23.58 -15.69 -0.45
N LEU A 496 -24.55 -16.26 0.28
CA LEU A 496 -25.91 -16.39 -0.23
C LEU A 496 -26.68 -15.13 0.11
N VAL A 497 -27.11 -14.39 -0.90
CA VAL A 497 -27.84 -13.12 -0.74
C VAL A 497 -29.14 -13.14 -1.53
N ASP A 498 -30.08 -12.32 -1.09
CA ASP A 498 -31.35 -12.10 -1.78
C ASP A 498 -31.20 -10.96 -2.81
N TYR A 499 -31.40 -11.28 -4.08
CA TYR A 499 -31.36 -10.35 -5.22
C TYR A 499 -32.72 -9.67 -5.47
N SER A 500 -33.69 -9.84 -4.56
CA SER A 500 -35.00 -9.17 -4.63
C SER A 500 -34.85 -7.65 -4.74
N GLY A 501 -35.63 -7.03 -5.64
CA GLY A 501 -35.64 -5.57 -5.82
C GLY A 501 -34.54 -5.04 -6.75
N LEU A 502 -33.65 -5.91 -7.25
CA LEU A 502 -32.71 -5.52 -8.29
C LEU A 502 -33.39 -5.49 -9.66
N PRO A 503 -33.13 -4.46 -10.48
CA PRO A 503 -33.68 -4.34 -11.82
C PRO A 503 -33.18 -5.46 -12.74
N VAL A 504 -34.10 -6.20 -13.37
CA VAL A 504 -33.79 -7.16 -14.43
C VAL A 504 -34.18 -6.54 -15.77
N PRO A 505 -33.25 -6.37 -16.72
CA PRO A 505 -33.59 -5.88 -18.06
C PRO A 505 -34.64 -6.75 -18.76
N ASP A 506 -35.46 -6.12 -19.61
CA ASP A 506 -36.53 -6.79 -20.35
C ASP A 506 -36.01 -8.00 -21.14
N GLY A 507 -36.62 -9.18 -20.93
CA GLY A 507 -36.23 -10.44 -21.57
C GLY A 507 -35.25 -11.31 -20.76
N GLY A 508 -34.79 -10.85 -19.59
CA GLY A 508 -34.07 -11.70 -18.64
C GLY A 508 -35.01 -12.66 -17.91
N ASP A 509 -34.95 -13.96 -18.23
CA ASP A 509 -35.64 -14.99 -17.44
C ASP A 509 -35.03 -15.07 -16.04
N ALA A 510 -35.64 -14.39 -15.06
CA ALA A 510 -35.21 -14.44 -13.68
C ALA A 510 -35.25 -15.88 -13.13
N PRO A 511 -34.21 -16.33 -12.40
CA PRO A 511 -34.24 -17.55 -11.60
C PRO A 511 -35.50 -17.67 -10.74
N ALA A 512 -35.95 -18.90 -10.49
CA ALA A 512 -37.15 -19.16 -9.67
C ALA A 512 -36.99 -18.73 -8.20
N SER A 513 -35.75 -18.69 -7.71
CA SER A 513 -35.37 -18.18 -6.39
C SER A 513 -34.65 -16.86 -6.57
N ASN A 514 -34.95 -15.87 -5.71
CA ASN A 514 -34.18 -14.63 -5.66
C ASN A 514 -32.86 -14.80 -4.88
N ILE A 515 -32.64 -15.95 -4.24
CA ILE A 515 -31.36 -16.25 -3.58
C ILE A 515 -30.31 -16.63 -4.63
N GLY A 516 -29.15 -16.00 -4.54
CA GLY A 516 -28.00 -16.25 -5.39
C GLY A 516 -26.67 -16.18 -4.65
N VAL A 517 -25.58 -16.37 -5.38
CA VAL A 517 -24.22 -16.27 -4.84
C VAL A 517 -23.66 -14.87 -5.09
N TYR A 518 -23.05 -14.26 -4.08
CA TYR A 518 -22.41 -12.95 -4.17
C TYR A 518 -20.97 -13.03 -3.67
N SER A 519 -20.01 -12.68 -4.54
CA SER A 519 -18.59 -12.64 -4.20
C SER A 519 -18.21 -11.27 -3.62
N SER A 520 -17.85 -11.23 -2.35
CA SER A 520 -17.52 -9.97 -1.68
C SER A 520 -16.64 -10.18 -0.46
N LYS A 521 -16.01 -9.11 0.00
CA LYS A 521 -15.45 -9.03 1.35
C LYS A 521 -16.56 -9.21 2.39
N ALA A 522 -16.30 -10.00 3.43
CA ALA A 522 -17.22 -10.24 4.53
C ALA A 522 -16.47 -10.51 5.85
N ASN A 523 -17.10 -10.14 6.97
CA ASN A 523 -16.60 -10.48 8.30
C ASN A 523 -16.74 -12.00 8.56
N GLY A 524 -15.61 -12.67 8.83
CA GLY A 524 -15.55 -14.05 9.30
C GLY A 524 -14.85 -14.17 10.66
N GLU A 525 -14.68 -15.41 11.13
CA GLU A 525 -13.89 -15.69 12.34
C GLU A 525 -12.42 -15.30 12.14
N GLY A 526 -11.82 -14.69 13.15
CA GLY A 526 -10.43 -14.26 13.06
C GLY A 526 -9.43 -15.40 13.24
N GLY A 527 -8.52 -15.24 14.20
CA GLY A 527 -7.31 -16.03 14.30
C GLY A 527 -6.37 -15.50 15.37
N THR A 528 -5.09 -15.78 15.25
CA THR A 528 -4.11 -15.38 16.29
C THR A 528 -2.91 -14.65 15.68
N LEU A 529 -2.41 -13.66 16.43
CA LEU A 529 -1.15 -12.97 16.16
C LEU A 529 -0.35 -12.96 17.46
N ARG A 530 0.84 -13.56 17.48
CA ARG A 530 1.70 -13.58 18.67
C ARG A 530 3.16 -13.57 18.31
N GLY A 531 3.99 -13.11 19.23
CA GLY A 531 5.42 -13.05 18.96
C GLY A 531 6.24 -12.58 20.15
N ILE A 532 7.55 -12.62 19.95
CA ILE A 532 8.54 -12.10 20.89
C ILE A 532 9.38 -11.06 20.17
N GLU A 533 9.64 -9.95 20.85
CA GLU A 533 10.46 -8.86 20.37
C GLU A 533 11.64 -8.62 21.30
N TYR A 534 12.79 -8.30 20.72
CA TYR A 534 13.99 -7.91 21.43
C TYR A 534 14.47 -6.56 20.90
N SER A 535 14.89 -5.68 21.80
CA SER A 535 15.53 -4.42 21.45
C SER A 535 16.79 -4.22 22.28
N LEU A 536 17.81 -3.64 21.66
CA LEU A 536 19.09 -3.36 22.28
C LEU A 536 19.62 -2.02 21.76
N SER A 537 20.06 -1.14 22.65
CA SER A 537 20.84 0.04 22.29
C SER A 537 21.94 0.21 23.32
N VAL A 538 23.19 -0.03 22.93
CA VAL A 538 24.32 -0.06 23.86
C VAL A 538 25.51 0.67 23.23
N PRO A 539 25.95 1.81 23.81
CA PRO A 539 27.25 2.36 23.50
C PRO A 539 28.34 1.48 24.14
N PHE A 540 29.44 1.28 23.42
CA PHE A 540 30.46 0.30 23.79
C PHE A 540 31.40 0.77 24.91
N ASP A 541 31.42 2.07 25.23
CA ASP A 541 32.12 2.63 26.39
C ASP A 541 31.56 2.14 27.74
N LEU A 542 30.33 1.60 27.76
CA LEU A 542 29.79 0.86 28.91
C LEU A 542 30.58 -0.41 29.22
N MET A 543 31.22 -1.01 28.21
CA MET A 543 32.01 -2.24 28.34
C MET A 543 33.51 -1.95 28.39
N TRP A 544 33.99 -1.04 27.54
CA TRP A 544 35.41 -0.71 27.43
C TRP A 544 35.62 0.73 26.95
N GLU A 545 36.21 1.57 27.80
CA GLU A 545 36.43 3.01 27.58
C GLU A 545 37.06 3.37 26.21
N PRO A 546 38.04 2.62 25.66
CA PRO A 546 38.60 2.90 24.33
C PRO A 546 37.61 2.80 23.15
N LEU A 547 36.43 2.22 23.36
CA LEU A 547 35.36 2.15 22.34
C LEU A 547 34.39 3.34 22.42
N GLU A 548 34.73 4.39 23.15
CA GLU A 548 33.90 5.60 23.23
C GLU A 548 33.66 6.24 21.85
N GLY A 549 32.38 6.51 21.59
CA GLY A 549 31.85 6.93 20.30
C GLY A 549 31.25 5.76 19.50
N PHE A 550 31.67 4.52 19.72
CA PHE A 550 31.08 3.35 19.08
C PHE A 550 29.85 2.84 19.83
N GLY A 551 28.90 2.26 19.09
CA GLY A 551 27.80 1.53 19.70
C GLY A 551 27.01 0.70 18.71
N ILE A 552 26.02 0.00 19.26
CA ILE A 552 25.09 -0.84 18.51
C ILE A 552 23.66 -0.46 18.85
N GLN A 553 22.80 -0.49 17.83
CA GLN A 553 21.36 -0.54 17.96
C GLN A 553 20.87 -1.79 17.23
N ALA A 554 20.06 -2.61 17.87
CA ALA A 554 19.53 -3.82 17.27
C ALA A 554 18.09 -4.07 17.71
N SER A 555 17.27 -4.56 16.79
CA SER A 555 15.95 -5.10 17.07
C SER A 555 15.74 -6.41 16.31
N TYR A 556 14.96 -7.31 16.90
CA TYR A 556 14.58 -8.57 16.31
C TYR A 556 13.17 -8.94 16.76
N THR A 557 12.34 -9.38 15.83
CA THR A 557 10.98 -9.86 16.11
C THR A 557 10.75 -11.21 15.45
N GLU A 558 10.20 -12.14 16.22
CA GLU A 558 9.64 -13.40 15.73
C GLU A 558 8.11 -13.39 15.87
N ASN A 559 7.42 -13.57 14.75
CA ASN A 559 5.97 -13.52 14.62
C ASN A 559 5.40 -14.89 14.25
N SER A 560 4.25 -15.23 14.82
CA SER A 560 3.41 -16.35 14.40
C SER A 560 1.99 -15.85 14.22
N THR A 561 1.46 -16.03 13.02
CA THR A 561 0.15 -15.56 12.61
C THR A 561 -0.66 -16.73 12.05
N ASN A 562 -1.97 -16.75 12.28
CA ASN A 562 -2.85 -17.77 11.71
C ASN A 562 -4.27 -17.22 11.54
N ILE A 563 -4.84 -17.36 10.35
CA ILE A 563 -6.22 -17.07 9.97
C ILE A 563 -6.78 -18.21 9.11
N GLN A 564 -8.09 -18.24 8.91
CA GLN A 564 -8.79 -19.35 8.26
C GLN A 564 -9.78 -18.87 7.17
N PRO A 565 -9.29 -18.39 6.02
CA PRO A 565 -10.13 -17.79 4.97
C PRO A 565 -11.17 -18.73 4.35
N GLY A 566 -10.91 -20.04 4.26
CA GLY A 566 -11.85 -21.05 3.79
C GLY A 566 -12.60 -21.79 4.90
N GLY A 567 -12.55 -21.27 6.13
CA GLY A 567 -13.14 -21.89 7.31
C GLY A 567 -12.22 -22.88 8.05
N PRO A 568 -12.77 -23.62 9.03
CA PRO A 568 -11.96 -24.47 9.90
C PRO A 568 -11.06 -25.45 9.13
N GLY A 569 -9.75 -25.37 9.39
CA GLY A 569 -8.74 -26.22 8.76
C GLY A 569 -8.03 -25.62 7.54
N THR A 570 -8.37 -24.40 7.12
CA THR A 570 -7.68 -23.68 6.04
C THR A 570 -6.67 -22.67 6.58
N ASP A 571 -5.71 -23.14 7.38
CA ASP A 571 -4.74 -22.26 8.06
C ASP A 571 -3.86 -21.50 7.06
N GLN A 572 -3.74 -20.19 7.28
CA GLN A 572 -2.94 -19.29 6.46
C GLN A 572 -2.30 -18.20 7.33
N PRO A 573 -1.04 -17.77 7.06
CA PRO A 573 -0.50 -16.60 7.71
C PRO A 573 -1.27 -15.33 7.31
N LEU A 574 -1.37 -14.39 8.24
CA LEU A 574 -1.85 -13.03 7.97
C LEU A 574 -0.97 -12.37 6.90
N PRO A 575 -1.57 -11.82 5.83
CA PRO A 575 -0.84 -11.06 4.83
C PRO A 575 -0.09 -9.85 5.42
N GLY A 576 1.10 -9.57 4.90
CA GLY A 576 1.97 -8.46 5.31
C GLY A 576 2.96 -8.78 6.43
N PHE A 577 2.79 -9.90 7.14
CA PHE A 577 3.64 -10.25 8.29
C PHE A 577 4.75 -11.25 7.93
N SER A 578 6.00 -10.81 8.05
CA SER A 578 7.15 -11.72 8.04
C SER A 578 7.27 -12.46 9.37
N LYS A 579 7.60 -13.74 9.31
CA LYS A 579 7.89 -14.58 10.49
C LYS A 579 9.08 -14.04 11.27
N TYR A 580 10.12 -13.57 10.58
CA TYR A 580 11.30 -12.99 11.20
C TYR A 580 11.57 -11.61 10.61
N THR A 581 11.88 -10.65 11.48
CA THR A 581 12.40 -9.34 11.07
C THR A 581 13.56 -8.95 11.98
N SER A 582 14.56 -8.26 11.43
CA SER A 582 15.65 -7.69 12.23
C SER A 582 16.18 -6.40 11.62
N ASN A 583 16.66 -5.53 12.49
CA ASN A 583 17.41 -4.34 12.13
C ASN A 583 18.63 -4.24 13.03
N VAL A 584 19.83 -4.13 12.46
CA VAL A 584 21.08 -3.98 13.22
C VAL A 584 21.85 -2.81 12.64
N THR A 585 22.17 -1.84 13.50
CA THR A 585 22.99 -0.68 13.17
C THR A 585 24.21 -0.65 14.07
N LEU A 586 25.38 -0.61 13.45
CA LEU A 586 26.62 -0.24 14.11
C LEU A 586 26.90 1.22 13.81
N TYR A 587 27.31 1.98 14.83
CA TYR A 587 27.59 3.39 14.66
C TYR A 587 28.89 3.82 15.34
N TYR A 588 29.43 4.93 14.84
CA TYR A 588 30.43 5.75 15.50
C TYR A 588 29.95 7.20 15.50
N GLU A 589 30.02 7.88 16.64
CA GLU A 589 29.71 9.30 16.74
C GLU A 589 30.62 9.99 17.75
N ARG A 590 31.58 10.78 17.26
CA ARG A 590 32.50 11.56 18.10
C ARG A 590 33.25 12.62 17.30
N TYR A 591 33.63 13.71 17.97
CA TYR A 591 34.51 14.75 17.39
C TYR A 591 34.00 15.35 16.07
N GLY A 592 32.68 15.46 15.92
CA GLY A 592 32.02 15.90 14.70
C GLY A 592 31.83 14.81 13.65
N PHE A 593 32.53 13.67 13.74
CA PHE A 593 32.31 12.54 12.84
C PHE A 593 31.11 11.71 13.28
N SER A 594 30.31 11.29 12.30
CA SER A 594 29.27 10.27 12.46
C SER A 594 29.40 9.25 11.34
N ALA A 595 29.26 7.97 11.65
CA ALA A 595 29.20 6.90 10.68
C ALA A 595 28.22 5.83 11.16
N ARG A 596 27.42 5.29 10.25
CA ARG A 596 26.44 4.23 10.52
C ARG A 596 26.48 3.20 9.39
N ALA A 597 26.44 1.94 9.77
CA ALA A 597 26.19 0.83 8.86
C ALA A 597 24.99 0.05 9.41
N SER A 598 23.95 -0.09 8.60
CA SER A 598 22.68 -0.65 9.00
C SER A 598 22.31 -1.81 8.10
N ARG A 599 21.83 -2.91 8.67
CA ARG A 599 21.25 -4.04 7.93
C ARG A 599 19.83 -4.26 8.41
N ARG A 600 18.86 -4.09 7.52
CA ARG A 600 17.48 -4.52 7.74
C ARG A 600 17.24 -5.83 7.00
N SER A 601 16.59 -6.79 7.64
CA SER A 601 16.23 -8.05 6.98
C SER A 601 14.88 -8.56 7.44
N ARG A 602 14.21 -9.28 6.54
CA ARG A 602 12.92 -9.93 6.80
C ARG A 602 12.84 -11.25 6.06
N SER A 603 12.16 -12.23 6.66
CA SER A 603 11.86 -13.49 5.98
C SER A 603 10.77 -13.29 4.91
N ALA A 604 10.66 -14.26 4.00
CA ALA A 604 9.54 -14.37 3.09
C ALA A 604 8.20 -14.30 3.83
N PHE A 605 7.18 -13.79 3.14
CA PHE A 605 5.87 -13.53 3.71
C PHE A 605 4.80 -13.50 2.61
N LEU A 606 3.56 -13.72 3.01
CA LEU A 606 2.42 -13.56 2.12
C LEU A 606 2.11 -12.07 2.00
N GLY A 607 2.31 -11.47 0.83
CA GLY A 607 1.94 -10.10 0.53
C GLY A 607 0.60 -10.02 -0.20
N SER A 608 0.05 -8.81 -0.31
CA SER A 608 -1.05 -8.51 -1.22
C SER A 608 -0.57 -7.47 -2.21
N GLN A 609 -0.73 -7.74 -3.50
CA GLN A 609 -0.29 -6.88 -4.59
C GLN A 609 -1.34 -6.85 -5.68
N GLN A 610 -1.34 -5.80 -6.50
CA GLN A 610 -2.22 -5.72 -7.65
C GLN A 610 -1.78 -6.76 -8.70
N GLY A 611 -2.68 -7.68 -9.04
CA GLY A 611 -2.49 -8.64 -10.12
C GLY A 611 -2.81 -8.03 -11.48
N PHE A 612 -2.71 -8.85 -12.53
CA PHE A 612 -2.87 -8.44 -13.93
C PHE A 612 -4.23 -7.74 -14.21
N GLY A 613 -5.31 -8.21 -13.57
CA GLY A 613 -6.66 -7.63 -13.73
C GLY A 613 -6.91 -6.34 -12.94
N GLY A 614 -5.92 -5.86 -12.17
CA GLY A 614 -6.09 -4.71 -11.29
C GLY A 614 -6.67 -5.04 -9.90
N ASP A 615 -7.06 -6.28 -9.66
CA ASP A 615 -7.49 -6.80 -8.36
C ASP A 615 -6.30 -7.17 -7.48
N LEU A 616 -6.51 -7.22 -6.16
CA LEU A 616 -5.46 -7.64 -5.24
C LEU A 616 -5.34 -9.16 -5.16
N GLU A 617 -4.16 -9.66 -5.49
CA GLU A 617 -3.79 -11.06 -5.34
C GLU A 617 -2.86 -11.25 -4.15
N GLN A 618 -2.93 -12.42 -3.53
CA GLN A 618 -1.99 -12.82 -2.50
C GLN A 618 -0.78 -13.50 -3.14
N ILE A 619 0.42 -12.96 -2.88
CA ILE A 619 1.66 -13.42 -3.49
C ILE A 619 2.72 -13.61 -2.41
N TYR A 620 3.41 -14.75 -2.41
CA TYR A 620 4.56 -14.94 -1.55
C TYR A 620 5.73 -14.09 -2.03
N GLN A 621 6.07 -13.08 -1.25
CA GLN A 621 7.25 -12.25 -1.45
C GLN A 621 8.43 -12.91 -0.75
N GLN A 622 9.57 -12.95 -1.44
CA GLN A 622 10.79 -13.55 -0.91
C GLN A 622 11.39 -12.71 0.21
N GLY A 623 12.26 -13.34 1.02
CA GLY A 623 13.00 -12.62 2.05
C GLY A 623 14.01 -11.65 1.42
N GLU A 624 14.27 -10.55 2.12
CA GLU A 624 15.23 -9.52 1.68
C GLU A 624 16.19 -9.16 2.82
N ALA A 625 17.40 -8.73 2.46
CA ALA A 625 18.37 -8.16 3.37
C ALA A 625 19.06 -6.94 2.76
N VAL A 626 18.64 -5.75 3.19
CA VAL A 626 19.15 -4.47 2.66
C VAL A 626 20.19 -3.89 3.61
N VAL A 627 21.32 -3.50 3.05
CA VAL A 627 22.42 -2.84 3.77
C VAL A 627 22.50 -1.38 3.37
N ASP A 628 22.49 -0.48 4.35
CA ASP A 628 22.64 0.96 4.15
C ASP A 628 23.91 1.46 4.85
N PHE A 629 24.54 2.48 4.28
CA PHE A 629 25.71 3.14 4.85
C PHE A 629 25.53 4.65 4.89
N GLN A 630 25.97 5.27 5.99
CA GLN A 630 25.89 6.70 6.20
C GLN A 630 27.19 7.20 6.84
N MET A 631 27.69 8.35 6.39
CA MET A 631 28.82 9.04 7.00
C MET A 631 28.60 10.55 6.96
N GLY A 632 28.92 11.24 8.05
CA GLY A 632 28.79 12.68 8.13
C GLY A 632 29.86 13.34 8.97
N TYR A 633 30.03 14.65 8.76
CA TYR A 633 30.91 15.49 9.54
C TYR A 633 30.22 16.82 9.88
N ALA A 634 30.12 17.12 11.17
CA ALA A 634 29.65 18.39 11.70
C ALA A 634 30.83 19.25 12.14
N PHE A 635 30.95 20.43 11.55
CA PHE A 635 31.98 21.39 11.94
C PHE A 635 31.61 22.01 13.28
N GLN A 636 32.39 21.70 14.31
CA GLN A 636 32.09 22.14 15.68
C GLN A 636 32.68 23.51 16.03
N ASN A 637 33.66 23.99 15.26
CA ASN A 637 34.40 25.23 15.53
C ASN A 637 34.83 25.92 14.24
N GLY A 638 35.26 27.18 14.35
CA GLY A 638 35.81 27.96 13.23
C GLY A 638 34.73 28.56 12.31
N PRO A 639 35.11 29.04 11.12
CA PRO A 639 34.21 29.74 10.19
C PRO A 639 33.04 28.89 9.67
N LEU A 640 33.16 27.56 9.76
CA LEU A 640 32.18 26.59 9.30
C LEU A 640 31.32 26.03 10.44
N LYS A 641 31.43 26.58 11.67
CA LYS A 641 30.63 26.11 12.80
C LYS A 641 29.15 26.02 12.45
N ASP A 642 28.49 24.95 12.90
CA ASP A 642 27.07 24.64 12.65
C ASP A 642 26.75 24.23 11.20
N LEU A 643 27.76 24.11 10.32
CA LEU A 643 27.67 23.38 9.06
C LEU A 643 27.82 21.87 9.31
N SER A 644 26.98 21.06 8.69
CA SER A 644 27.13 19.60 8.65
C SER A 644 27.00 19.07 7.24
N ILE A 645 27.87 18.12 6.88
CA ILE A 645 27.88 17.42 5.60
C ILE A 645 27.53 15.96 5.86
N LEU A 646 26.71 15.40 4.97
CA LEU A 646 26.22 14.03 5.05
C LEU A 646 26.41 13.33 3.69
N PHE A 647 26.95 12.13 3.70
CA PHE A 647 26.94 11.21 2.58
C PHE A 647 26.21 9.92 2.98
N GLN A 648 25.30 9.45 2.14
CA GLN A 648 24.53 8.24 2.37
C GLN A 648 24.49 7.39 1.10
N VAL A 649 24.57 6.08 1.29
CA VAL A 649 24.32 5.06 0.27
C VAL A 649 23.22 4.16 0.78
N SER A 650 22.09 4.14 0.10
CA SER A 650 21.00 3.22 0.41
C SER A 650 21.01 2.01 -0.53
N ASN A 651 20.65 0.84 0.01
CA ASN A 651 20.71 -0.45 -0.65
C ASN A 651 22.09 -0.78 -1.24
N LEU A 652 23.16 -0.61 -0.45
CA LEU A 652 24.56 -0.80 -0.82
C LEU A 652 24.85 -2.15 -1.50
N THR A 653 24.09 -3.19 -1.19
CA THR A 653 24.23 -4.55 -1.77
C THR A 653 23.39 -4.77 -3.03
N ASP A 654 22.61 -3.79 -3.47
CA ASP A 654 21.75 -3.87 -4.64
C ASP A 654 20.69 -4.99 -4.53
N GLU A 655 20.12 -5.15 -3.33
CA GLU A 655 19.12 -6.20 -3.05
C GLU A 655 17.86 -5.94 -3.90
N PRO A 656 17.42 -6.90 -4.74
CA PRO A 656 16.22 -6.77 -5.56
C PRO A 656 14.97 -7.21 -4.82
N PHE A 657 13.81 -6.78 -5.31
CA PHE A 657 12.53 -7.38 -4.91
C PHE A 657 12.22 -8.61 -5.74
N ARG A 658 11.74 -9.68 -5.09
CA ARG A 658 11.49 -10.98 -5.73
C ARG A 658 10.23 -11.66 -5.21
N THR A 659 9.51 -12.32 -6.10
CA THR A 659 8.40 -13.22 -5.77
C THR A 659 8.54 -14.54 -6.54
N ALA A 660 7.90 -15.59 -6.05
CA ALA A 660 7.90 -16.89 -6.70
C ALA A 660 6.56 -17.60 -6.57
N TYR A 661 6.22 -18.46 -7.54
CA TYR A 661 5.04 -19.31 -7.45
C TYR A 661 5.22 -20.35 -6.34
N ASP A 662 4.22 -20.45 -5.46
CA ASP A 662 4.18 -21.39 -4.33
C ASP A 662 5.44 -21.38 -3.43
N GLY A 663 6.21 -20.28 -3.45
CA GLY A 663 7.48 -20.15 -2.74
C GLY A 663 8.65 -20.91 -3.37
N ASN A 664 8.49 -21.52 -4.55
CA ASN A 664 9.54 -22.25 -5.26
C ASN A 664 10.44 -21.29 -6.07
N GLU A 665 11.67 -21.04 -5.61
CA GLU A 665 12.63 -20.14 -6.26
C GLU A 665 13.03 -20.55 -7.69
N ALA A 666 12.84 -21.82 -8.08
CA ALA A 666 13.04 -22.24 -9.47
C ALA A 666 11.97 -21.70 -10.42
N THR A 667 10.83 -21.24 -9.90
CA THR A 667 9.72 -20.64 -10.65
C THR A 667 9.55 -19.16 -10.26
N PRO A 668 10.51 -18.27 -10.61
CA PRO A 668 10.43 -16.85 -10.30
C PRO A 668 9.20 -16.20 -10.96
N ARG A 669 8.43 -15.47 -10.16
CA ARG A 669 7.22 -14.79 -10.63
C ARG A 669 7.48 -13.33 -10.97
N GLN A 670 8.06 -12.55 -10.06
CA GLN A 670 8.42 -11.16 -10.30
C GLN A 670 9.82 -10.85 -9.80
N TYR A 671 10.51 -9.98 -10.52
CA TYR A 671 11.81 -9.44 -10.15
C TYR A 671 11.85 -7.94 -10.47
N PHE A 672 12.29 -7.14 -9.50
CA PHE A 672 12.49 -5.71 -9.68
C PHE A 672 13.85 -5.30 -9.14
N ALA A 673 14.67 -4.72 -10.00
CA ALA A 673 15.93 -4.10 -9.62
C ALA A 673 15.71 -2.61 -9.31
N TYR A 674 15.92 -2.22 -8.05
CA TYR A 674 15.79 -0.82 -7.62
C TYR A 674 17.09 -0.02 -7.70
N GLY A 675 18.23 -0.70 -7.81
CA GLY A 675 19.53 -0.05 -7.82
C GLY A 675 20.00 0.43 -6.43
N ARG A 676 21.13 1.12 -6.48
CA ARG A 676 21.79 1.80 -5.35
C ARG A 676 21.55 3.30 -5.42
N ASN A 677 21.11 3.89 -4.31
CA ASN A 677 20.84 5.32 -4.22
C ASN A 677 21.92 6.05 -3.43
N TYR A 678 22.43 7.16 -3.96
CA TYR A 678 23.45 7.99 -3.35
C TYR A 678 22.88 9.36 -2.98
N LEU A 679 23.15 9.83 -1.77
CA LEU A 679 22.69 11.13 -1.30
C LEU A 679 23.85 11.92 -0.69
N LEU A 680 23.95 13.20 -1.08
CA LEU A 680 24.82 14.20 -0.45
C LEU A 680 23.94 15.29 0.18
N GLY A 681 24.03 15.45 1.49
CA GLY A 681 23.30 16.45 2.26
C GLY A 681 24.23 17.52 2.84
N ILE A 682 23.76 18.77 2.83
CA ILE A 682 24.42 19.90 3.51
C ILE A 682 23.35 20.59 4.36
N SER A 683 23.65 20.81 5.64
CA SER A 683 22.77 21.55 6.55
C SER A 683 23.55 22.62 7.29
N TYR A 684 22.91 23.75 7.55
CA TYR A 684 23.47 24.86 8.32
C TYR A 684 22.40 25.38 9.28
N ARG A 685 22.78 25.53 10.55
CA ARG A 685 21.91 26.11 11.58
C ARG A 685 22.39 27.52 11.90
N PHE A 686 21.47 28.49 11.83
CA PHE A 686 21.71 29.92 12.10
C PHE A 686 21.11 30.37 13.44
#